data_AF-A0A6B0R6X5-F1
#
_entry.id   AF-A0A6B0R6X5-F1
#
_cell.length_a   1.000
_cell.length_b   1.000
_cell.length_c   1.000
_cell.angle_alpha   90.00
_cell.angle_beta   90.00
_cell.angle_gamma   90.00
#
_symmetry.space_group_name_H-M   'P 1'
#
loop_
_entity.id
_entity.type
_entity.pdbx_description
1 polymer ?
#
loop_
_entity_poly.entity_id
_entity_poly.type
_entity_poly.pdbx_seq_one_letter_code
_entity_poly.pdbx_strand_id
1 'polypeptide(L)'
;MATNKERLFVPGALGPGSGYPGAGFPFAFPGALRGSPPFEMLSPSFRGLGQPDLPKEMASLSVETQSTSSEEMVPSSPSPPPPPRVYKPCFVCNDKSSGYHYGVSSCEGCKGFFRRSIQKNMVYTCHRDKNCIINKVTRNRCQYCRLQKCFEVGMSKEAVRNDRNKKKKEVKEEGSLDSYELSPQLEELITKVSKAHQETFPSLCQLGKYTTNSSADHRVQLDLGLWDKFSELATKCIIKIVEFAKRLPGFTGLSIADQITLLKAACLDILMLRICTRYTPEQDTMTFSDGLTLNRTQMHNAGFGPLTDLVFAFAGQLLPLEMDDTETGLLSAICLICGDRMDLEEPEKVDKLQEPLLEALRLYARRRRPSQPYMFPRMLMKITDLRGISTKGAERAITLKMEIPGPMPPLIREMLENPEMFEDDSSQPGPHPKASSEDEPPRSVHKGCCYCRRKGCSARKHAPTMVALSMVLVFLLALSRGESELDAKSSSPQEATEWRDPNLSLPGSCQPAPSCQKCILSHPSCAWCKQLNFTASGEAEARRCARREELLARGCLPGELEEPRGRQEVLQDDPLSQGTRGEGATQLAPQRVRVTLRPGEPQQLRVRFLRAEGYPVDLYYLMDLSYSMKDDLERVRQLGHALLVRLQEVTDSVRIGFGSFVDKTVLPFVSTVPSKLRHPCPSRLESCQPPFSFHHVLSLTGDAEAFEREVGRQNVSGNLDLPEGGFDAILQAALCQKQIGWRNVSRLLVFTSDDTFHTAGDGKLGGIFMPSDGHCHLDSNGLYSRSPEFDYPSVGQVAQALSAANIQPIFAVTSATLPVYRELSNLIPKSAVGELSEDSSNVVQLIMDAYNRLSSTVTLEHEHSLLPPGVRISYESQCGDSEKRLSEAGDWVQCNQVRINQTVNFWVTFQATHCLPEPHLLRFRARGFSEELTVELHTVCDCNCSDAQLQAPHCSDGQGHLQCGCSEAELSSPDLESGCRAPNGTGPLCSGRGQCQCGRCTCSGQSSGRLCECDDASCERHEGILCGGFGRCQCGVCHCHANRTGRACECSGDTDNCVSPDGGFCNGHGHCNCNRCQCDDGYYGALCDQCSGCKTPCETHRDCAECKAFGTGPLARNCSTACAHANMTLVLTPTLDDSWCKERTQDNQLFFFLAEDEAGGRVVLTVRPPEEGADHTRIIVLGCVGGIVAVGLGLVLAYRLSVEIYDRREFHRFEKERQHLNWKQDHNPLYQSAITTTVNPRFQEADSPVL
;
A
#
# COMPACT_ATOMS: atom_id res chain seq x y z
N MET A 1 -52.32 -38.99 14.54
CA MET A 1 -53.66 -39.00 15.17
C MET A 1 -53.70 -37.96 16.29
N ALA A 2 -54.91 -37.49 16.65
CA ALA A 2 -55.38 -37.08 17.99
C ALA A 2 -54.36 -36.70 19.11
N THR A 3 -54.55 -35.64 19.94
CA THR A 3 -55.69 -34.70 20.15
C THR A 3 -55.36 -33.59 21.18
N ASN A 4 -56.29 -32.61 21.32
CA ASN A 4 -56.67 -31.86 22.55
C ASN A 4 -55.83 -30.61 22.97
N LYS A 5 -56.45 -29.51 23.48
CA LYS A 5 -57.90 -29.14 23.59
C LYS A 5 -58.13 -27.62 23.72
N GLU A 6 -59.39 -27.19 23.74
CA GLU A 6 -59.88 -25.79 23.69
C GLU A 6 -60.82 -25.39 24.87
N ARG A 7 -60.89 -24.08 25.16
CA ARG A 7 -62.02 -23.23 25.68
C ARG A 7 -62.69 -23.47 27.07
N LEU A 8 -63.08 -22.37 27.74
CA LEU A 8 -64.51 -21.96 27.93
C LEU A 8 -64.68 -20.48 28.42
N PHE A 9 -65.85 -20.07 28.98
CA PHE A 9 -66.61 -18.87 28.54
C PHE A 9 -67.44 -18.11 29.65
N VAL A 10 -67.45 -16.75 29.64
CA VAL A 10 -68.56 -15.71 29.75
C VAL A 10 -69.86 -16.05 30.58
N PRO A 11 -70.44 -15.20 31.50
CA PRO A 11 -71.18 -13.93 31.17
C PRO A 11 -71.41 -12.81 32.25
N GLY A 12 -71.95 -11.62 31.83
CA GLY A 12 -72.82 -10.76 32.69
C GLY A 12 -72.96 -9.22 32.42
N ALA A 13 -74.09 -8.78 31.84
CA ALA A 13 -74.70 -7.39 31.92
C ALA A 13 -73.93 -6.20 31.23
N LEU A 14 -74.42 -4.94 31.04
CA LEU A 14 -75.76 -4.27 31.10
C LEU A 14 -75.82 -2.98 30.17
N GLY A 15 -76.60 -1.92 30.48
CA GLY A 15 -76.76 -0.64 29.73
C GLY A 15 -77.40 0.51 30.57
N PRO A 16 -77.91 1.65 30.01
CA PRO A 16 -78.29 1.90 28.60
C PRO A 16 -78.00 3.29 27.93
N GLY A 17 -78.01 3.31 26.58
CA GLY A 17 -78.35 4.47 25.70
C GLY A 17 -77.19 5.20 24.97
N SER A 18 -77.40 6.07 23.95
CA SER A 18 -78.53 6.26 22.98
C SER A 18 -78.29 7.43 21.98
N GLY A 19 -78.47 7.25 20.65
CA GLY A 19 -78.55 8.33 19.63
C GLY A 19 -78.15 7.93 18.19
N TYR A 20 -78.84 8.41 17.14
CA TYR A 20 -78.72 8.03 15.69
C TYR A 20 -78.71 9.28 14.76
N PRO A 21 -78.46 9.24 13.41
CA PRO A 21 -77.94 8.22 12.46
C PRO A 21 -76.69 8.74 11.64
N GLY A 22 -76.19 8.23 10.48
CA GLY A 22 -76.31 6.94 9.76
C GLY A 22 -76.17 7.01 8.18
N ALA A 23 -75.31 6.16 7.59
CA ALA A 23 -75.17 5.69 6.18
C ALA A 23 -74.64 6.61 5.02
N GLY A 24 -73.73 6.06 4.16
CA GLY A 24 -73.38 6.61 2.81
C GLY A 24 -72.00 6.20 2.18
N PHE A 25 -71.99 5.85 0.88
CA PHE A 25 -70.86 5.58 -0.07
C PHE A 25 -71.29 6.14 -1.48
N PRO A 26 -70.52 6.13 -2.61
CA PRO A 26 -69.06 6.06 -2.90
C PRO A 26 -68.57 7.11 -3.99
N PHE A 27 -67.41 6.86 -4.63
CA PHE A 27 -66.92 7.30 -6.00
C PHE A 27 -66.06 8.58 -6.28
N ALA A 28 -64.92 8.31 -6.97
CA ALA A 28 -64.36 8.96 -8.19
C ALA A 28 -63.55 10.31 -8.22
N PHE A 29 -62.59 10.31 -9.18
CA PHE A 29 -61.80 11.42 -9.79
C PHE A 29 -62.67 12.44 -10.59
N PRO A 30 -62.18 13.59 -11.18
CA PRO A 30 -60.80 13.92 -11.59
C PRO A 30 -60.37 15.43 -11.49
N GLY A 31 -59.24 15.79 -12.13
CA GLY A 31 -59.22 16.98 -13.02
C GLY A 31 -58.31 18.18 -12.63
N ALA A 32 -57.41 18.58 -13.54
CA ALA A 32 -56.50 19.74 -13.39
C ALA A 32 -57.02 21.01 -14.11
N LEU A 33 -56.40 22.18 -13.85
CA LEU A 33 -55.81 23.12 -14.86
C LEU A 33 -55.34 24.50 -14.31
N ARG A 34 -54.22 25.00 -14.88
CA ARG A 34 -53.75 26.40 -15.16
C ARG A 34 -54.20 27.64 -14.33
N GLY A 35 -53.24 28.54 -14.02
CA GLY A 35 -53.49 30.01 -13.92
C GLY A 35 -52.38 30.89 -13.28
N SER A 36 -51.93 31.98 -13.93
CA SER A 36 -51.01 33.05 -13.44
C SER A 36 -50.99 34.26 -14.43
N PRO A 37 -50.31 35.43 -14.22
CA PRO A 37 -49.65 36.05 -13.04
C PRO A 37 -50.54 37.23 -12.51
N PRO A 38 -50.22 38.56 -12.30
CA PRO A 38 -49.00 39.44 -12.31
C PRO A 38 -48.57 39.91 -10.87
N PHE A 39 -47.54 40.75 -10.55
CA PHE A 39 -46.45 41.50 -11.24
C PHE A 39 -46.63 43.04 -11.48
N GLU A 40 -46.02 43.92 -10.64
CA GLU A 40 -45.38 45.26 -10.96
C GLU A 40 -44.74 45.95 -9.70
N MET A 41 -44.11 47.14 -9.83
CA MET A 41 -42.93 47.59 -9.04
C MET A 41 -42.65 49.13 -9.12
N LEU A 42 -41.92 49.77 -8.16
CA LEU A 42 -40.78 50.76 -8.34
C LEU A 42 -40.56 51.95 -7.32
N SER A 43 -39.32 52.06 -6.79
CA SER A 43 -38.47 53.31 -6.68
C SER A 43 -38.70 54.39 -5.56
N PRO A 44 -37.94 55.54 -5.48
CA PRO A 44 -36.52 55.65 -4.99
C PRO A 44 -36.13 56.94 -4.15
N SER A 45 -34.88 57.05 -3.57
CA SER A 45 -33.91 58.21 -3.75
C SER A 45 -32.86 58.62 -2.64
N PHE A 46 -31.56 58.69 -3.04
CA PHE A 46 -30.50 59.76 -2.96
C PHE A 46 -30.01 60.60 -1.70
N ARG A 47 -28.68 60.45 -1.40
CA ARG A 47 -27.52 61.43 -1.24
C ARG A 47 -27.18 62.36 -0.01
N GLY A 48 -25.86 62.39 0.34
CA GLY A 48 -25.05 63.56 0.84
C GLY A 48 -24.40 63.44 2.25
N LEU A 49 -23.30 64.11 2.68
CA LEU A 49 -22.08 64.70 2.03
C LEU A 49 -20.98 65.22 3.05
N GLY A 50 -19.72 64.68 3.05
CA GLY A 50 -18.41 65.38 3.32
C GLY A 50 -17.82 65.83 4.72
N GLN A 51 -16.60 65.33 5.08
CA GLN A 51 -15.46 65.94 5.87
C GLN A 51 -15.60 66.32 7.40
N PRO A 52 -14.51 66.61 8.19
CA PRO A 52 -13.11 66.07 8.27
C PRO A 52 -12.45 65.87 9.71
N ASP A 53 -11.34 65.11 9.78
CA ASP A 53 -10.09 65.16 10.62
C ASP A 53 -9.97 65.41 12.18
N LEU A 54 -9.36 64.41 12.90
CA LEU A 54 -8.20 64.47 13.88
C LEU A 54 -8.34 65.14 15.31
N PRO A 55 -7.56 64.80 16.39
CA PRO A 55 -7.04 63.52 16.97
C PRO A 55 -7.24 63.29 18.53
N LYS A 56 -6.74 62.12 19.02
CA LYS A 56 -6.03 61.83 20.31
C LYS A 56 -6.75 61.45 21.65
N GLU A 57 -6.29 60.29 22.17
CA GLU A 57 -5.96 59.90 23.58
C GLU A 57 -6.97 59.66 24.73
N MET A 58 -6.84 58.42 25.29
CA MET A 58 -6.80 58.00 26.70
C MET A 58 -8.04 57.80 27.62
N ALA A 59 -7.97 56.65 28.33
CA ALA A 59 -8.33 56.37 29.73
C ALA A 59 -9.81 56.34 30.22
N SER A 60 -10.34 55.12 30.29
CA SER A 60 -11.07 54.47 31.42
C SER A 60 -11.45 55.23 32.71
N LEU A 61 -12.64 54.92 33.28
CA LEU A 61 -12.80 54.43 34.68
C LEU A 61 -14.19 53.83 35.03
N SER A 62 -14.28 53.16 36.20
CA SER A 62 -15.45 52.82 37.07
C SER A 62 -16.57 51.87 36.56
N VAL A 63 -17.12 50.83 37.27
CA VAL A 63 -17.06 50.19 38.63
C VAL A 63 -18.37 50.31 39.48
N GLU A 64 -18.59 49.34 40.40
CA GLU A 64 -19.66 49.14 41.43
C GLU A 64 -20.81 48.14 41.06
N THR A 65 -21.47 47.33 41.92
CA THR A 65 -21.42 46.85 43.35
C THR A 65 -22.48 45.71 43.52
N GLN A 66 -22.61 44.82 44.53
CA GLN A 66 -21.79 44.13 45.57
C GLN A 66 -22.67 43.03 46.26
N SER A 67 -22.13 41.88 46.71
CA SER A 67 -22.67 40.99 47.80
C SER A 67 -21.86 39.67 47.94
N THR A 68 -21.92 38.98 49.11
CA THR A 68 -20.90 37.98 49.53
C THR A 68 -21.38 36.87 50.50
N SER A 69 -20.85 35.64 50.35
CA SER A 69 -20.43 34.74 51.46
C SER A 69 -19.56 33.57 50.96
N SER A 70 -18.56 33.15 51.75
CA SER A 70 -17.55 32.08 51.51
C SER A 70 -18.04 30.69 52.03
N GLU A 71 -17.33 29.55 51.97
CA GLU A 71 -15.90 29.15 51.96
C GLU A 71 -15.74 27.80 51.20
N GLU A 72 -14.58 27.27 50.78
CA GLU A 72 -13.26 27.80 50.42
C GLU A 72 -12.60 26.78 49.44
N MET A 73 -12.05 27.21 48.31
CA MET A 73 -11.12 26.42 47.48
C MET A 73 -10.15 27.35 46.74
N VAL A 74 -8.89 26.94 46.59
CA VAL A 74 -7.81 27.76 46.03
C VAL A 74 -7.87 27.79 44.48
N PRO A 75 -7.98 28.96 43.84
CA PRO A 75 -7.94 29.07 42.38
C PRO A 75 -6.50 29.31 41.86
N SER A 76 -6.09 28.53 40.87
CA SER A 76 -4.81 28.69 40.16
C SER A 76 -4.96 29.55 38.88
N SER A 77 -3.85 30.18 38.50
CA SER A 77 -3.66 31.21 37.47
C SER A 77 -4.48 31.12 36.17
N PRO A 78 -4.97 32.25 35.61
CA PRO A 78 -5.58 32.31 34.29
C PRO A 78 -4.57 32.20 33.14
N SER A 79 -4.99 31.58 32.04
CA SER A 79 -4.18 31.33 30.84
C SER A 79 -3.84 32.61 30.04
N PRO A 80 -2.74 32.63 29.24
CA PRO A 80 -2.38 33.77 28.41
C PRO A 80 -3.38 34.06 27.28
N PRO A 81 -3.58 35.34 26.88
CA PRO A 81 -4.38 35.69 25.70
C PRO A 81 -3.67 35.29 24.39
N PRO A 82 -4.42 34.98 23.31
CA PRO A 82 -3.84 34.55 22.04
C PRO A 82 -3.06 35.67 21.33
N PRO A 83 -2.00 35.34 20.57
CA PRO A 83 -1.12 36.32 19.95
C PRO A 83 -1.81 37.15 18.84
N PRO A 84 -1.43 38.42 18.65
CA PRO A 84 -2.08 39.32 17.70
C PRO A 84 -1.80 38.94 16.25
N ARG A 85 -2.84 38.90 15.41
CA ARG A 85 -2.74 38.61 13.97
C ARG A 85 -1.94 39.70 13.24
N VAL A 86 -0.72 39.37 12.80
CA VAL A 86 0.15 40.27 12.02
C VAL A 86 -0.31 40.35 10.56
N TYR A 87 -1.11 41.38 10.24
CA TYR A 87 -1.57 41.64 8.88
C TYR A 87 -0.44 42.20 7.99
N LYS A 88 0.03 41.42 7.00
CA LYS A 88 0.97 41.89 5.96
C LYS A 88 0.39 43.13 5.22
N PRO A 89 1.17 44.19 4.96
CA PRO A 89 0.68 45.40 4.28
C PRO A 89 0.23 45.13 2.83
N CYS A 90 -0.49 46.08 2.22
CA CYS A 90 -0.94 45.97 0.83
C CYS A 90 0.24 46.07 -0.15
N PHE A 91 0.64 44.98 -0.81
CA PHE A 91 1.85 44.95 -1.65
C PHE A 91 1.83 45.92 -2.85
N VAL A 92 0.65 46.38 -3.28
CA VAL A 92 0.50 47.39 -4.35
C VAL A 92 0.88 48.81 -3.89
N CYS A 93 0.74 49.17 -2.60
CA CYS A 93 0.90 50.58 -2.16
C CYS A 93 1.25 50.80 -0.68
N ASN A 94 1.55 49.75 0.08
CA ASN A 94 1.89 49.70 1.50
C ASN A 94 0.86 50.34 2.47
N ASP A 95 -0.39 50.49 2.04
CA ASP A 95 -1.52 50.82 2.93
C ASP A 95 -1.97 49.59 3.75
N LYS A 96 -2.78 49.78 4.81
CA LYS A 96 -3.30 48.68 5.63
C LYS A 96 -4.10 47.71 4.76
N SER A 97 -3.72 46.43 4.77
CA SER A 97 -4.41 45.38 4.01
C SER A 97 -5.78 45.07 4.62
N SER A 98 -6.74 44.72 3.76
CA SER A 98 -8.06 44.20 4.14
C SER A 98 -8.17 42.68 3.88
N GLY A 99 -7.04 41.99 3.71
CA GLY A 99 -6.96 40.57 3.39
C GLY A 99 -6.38 40.30 2.00
N TYR A 100 -6.42 39.04 1.57
CA TYR A 100 -6.04 38.65 0.22
C TYR A 100 -7.22 38.87 -0.73
N HIS A 101 -6.99 39.63 -1.81
CA HIS A 101 -7.98 39.85 -2.86
C HIS A 101 -7.31 39.63 -4.22
N TYR A 102 -7.96 38.89 -5.11
CA TYR A 102 -7.43 38.53 -6.44
C TYR A 102 -6.03 37.89 -6.39
N GLY A 103 -5.73 37.12 -5.34
CA GLY A 103 -4.43 36.45 -5.12
C GLY A 103 -3.47 37.16 -4.16
N VAL A 104 -3.66 38.45 -3.84
CA VAL A 104 -2.63 39.26 -3.14
C VAL A 104 -3.16 40.01 -1.93
N SER A 105 -2.37 40.05 -0.85
CA SER A 105 -2.62 40.92 0.31
C SER A 105 -2.75 42.37 -0.14
N SER A 106 -3.95 42.94 -0.02
CA SER A 106 -4.28 44.23 -0.60
C SER A 106 -5.35 44.99 0.19
N CYS A 107 -5.33 46.32 0.05
CA CYS A 107 -6.35 47.19 0.61
C CYS A 107 -7.56 47.32 -0.34
N GLU A 108 -8.74 47.61 0.20
CA GLU A 108 -9.97 47.88 -0.56
C GLU A 108 -9.76 48.89 -1.70
N GLY A 109 -8.89 49.89 -1.49
CA GLY A 109 -8.56 50.89 -2.50
C GLY A 109 -7.86 50.34 -3.75
N CYS A 110 -7.03 49.29 -3.62
CA CYS A 110 -6.37 48.64 -4.76
C CYS A 110 -7.21 47.50 -5.33
N LYS A 111 -7.80 46.65 -4.49
CA LYS A 111 -8.84 45.67 -4.86
C LYS A 111 -9.94 46.30 -5.74
N GLY A 112 -10.54 47.40 -5.27
CA GLY A 112 -11.62 48.09 -5.97
C GLY A 112 -11.16 48.82 -7.25
N PHE A 113 -9.90 49.28 -7.29
CA PHE A 113 -9.31 49.81 -8.52
C PHE A 113 -9.12 48.69 -9.56
N PHE A 114 -8.44 47.61 -9.17
CA PHE A 114 -8.14 46.48 -10.02
C PHE A 114 -9.41 45.88 -10.62
N ARG A 115 -10.42 45.55 -9.80
CA ARG A 115 -11.72 45.06 -10.29
C ARG A 115 -12.33 45.97 -11.37
N ARG A 116 -12.37 47.29 -11.15
CA ARG A 116 -12.95 48.23 -12.12
C ARG A 116 -12.12 48.35 -13.40
N SER A 117 -10.80 48.19 -13.30
CA SER A 117 -9.91 48.20 -14.46
C SER A 117 -10.11 46.94 -15.32
N ILE A 118 -10.19 45.75 -14.72
CA ILE A 118 -10.42 44.50 -15.45
C ILE A 118 -11.85 44.42 -16.02
N GLN A 119 -12.90 44.63 -15.20
CA GLN A 119 -14.30 44.49 -15.65
C GLN A 119 -14.70 45.42 -16.80
N LYS A 120 -14.01 46.56 -16.95
CA LYS A 120 -14.23 47.53 -18.04
C LYS A 120 -13.12 47.55 -19.10
N ASN A 121 -12.15 46.62 -19.02
CA ASN A 121 -10.96 46.56 -19.88
C ASN A 121 -10.27 47.93 -20.04
N MET A 122 -10.03 48.63 -18.93
CA MET A 122 -9.53 50.00 -18.91
C MET A 122 -8.07 50.09 -19.35
N VAL A 123 -7.84 50.62 -20.56
CA VAL A 123 -6.51 51.04 -21.00
C VAL A 123 -6.16 52.41 -20.38
N TYR A 124 -4.97 52.51 -19.81
CA TYR A 124 -4.41 53.75 -19.25
C TYR A 124 -3.09 54.09 -19.93
N THR A 125 -2.71 55.37 -19.92
CA THR A 125 -1.41 55.86 -20.43
C THR A 125 -0.62 56.48 -19.28
N CYS A 126 0.72 56.36 -19.31
CA CYS A 126 1.59 57.11 -18.41
C CYS A 126 2.11 58.37 -19.09
N HIS A 127 1.96 59.53 -18.44
CA HIS A 127 2.50 60.82 -18.91
C HIS A 127 3.89 61.11 -18.33
N ARG A 128 4.66 60.04 -18.10
CA ARG A 128 6.04 59.96 -17.59
C ARG A 128 6.65 58.62 -18.05
N ASP A 129 7.88 58.35 -17.65
CA ASP A 129 8.75 57.24 -18.06
C ASP A 129 8.35 55.86 -17.48
N LYS A 130 7.04 55.61 -17.35
CA LYS A 130 6.39 54.40 -16.81
C LYS A 130 6.76 53.97 -15.38
N ASN A 131 7.79 54.54 -14.76
CA ASN A 131 8.28 54.21 -13.41
C ASN A 131 7.71 55.13 -12.31
N CYS A 132 6.39 55.35 -12.28
CA CYS A 132 5.77 56.16 -11.23
C CYS A 132 5.62 55.39 -9.92
N ILE A 133 6.29 55.84 -8.85
CA ILE A 133 6.22 55.24 -7.51
C ILE A 133 4.76 55.19 -7.01
N ILE A 134 4.29 54.00 -6.61
CA ILE A 134 2.94 53.74 -6.10
C ILE A 134 2.99 53.48 -4.59
N ASN A 135 2.51 54.43 -3.79
CA ASN A 135 2.31 54.30 -2.35
C ASN A 135 0.94 54.85 -1.92
N LYS A 136 0.58 54.76 -0.63
CA LYS A 136 -0.71 55.22 -0.08
C LYS A 136 -1.14 56.61 -0.56
N VAL A 137 -0.19 57.55 -0.72
CA VAL A 137 -0.42 58.95 -1.14
C VAL A 137 -0.35 59.09 -2.67
N THR A 138 0.59 58.43 -3.34
CA THR A 138 0.83 58.61 -4.78
C THR A 138 0.00 57.70 -5.69
N ARG A 139 -0.63 56.64 -5.16
CA ARG A 139 -1.37 55.61 -5.95
C ARG A 139 -2.49 56.11 -6.86
N ASN A 140 -2.95 57.36 -6.70
CA ASN A 140 -3.94 57.97 -7.58
C ASN A 140 -3.33 58.83 -8.71
N ARG A 141 -2.01 59.11 -8.67
CA ARG A 141 -1.32 60.05 -9.59
C ARG A 141 -1.03 59.47 -10.98
N CYS A 142 -0.91 58.15 -11.11
CA CYS A 142 -0.79 57.48 -12.40
C CYS A 142 -1.52 56.13 -12.37
N GLN A 143 -2.60 56.00 -13.15
CA GLN A 143 -3.42 54.79 -13.19
C GLN A 143 -2.74 53.66 -13.95
N TYR A 144 -1.94 53.96 -14.99
CA TYR A 144 -1.15 52.96 -15.72
C TYR A 144 -0.17 52.24 -14.79
N CYS A 145 0.73 52.98 -14.13
CA CYS A 145 1.75 52.40 -13.26
C CYS A 145 1.13 51.69 -12.05
N ARG A 146 -0.03 52.16 -11.55
CA ARG A 146 -0.78 51.46 -10.50
C ARG A 146 -1.36 50.14 -10.99
N LEU A 147 -1.89 50.07 -12.21
CA LEU A 147 -2.44 48.83 -12.78
C LEU A 147 -1.33 47.81 -13.08
N GLN A 148 -0.23 48.27 -13.68
CA GLN A 148 0.98 47.45 -13.84
C GLN A 148 1.46 46.93 -12.49
N LYS A 149 1.55 47.79 -11.46
CA LYS A 149 1.94 47.36 -10.12
C LYS A 149 0.95 46.43 -9.41
N CYS A 150 -0.30 46.31 -9.90
CA CYS A 150 -1.22 45.26 -9.44
C CYS A 150 -0.86 43.90 -10.06
N PHE A 151 -0.59 43.86 -11.38
CA PHE A 151 -0.14 42.64 -12.06
C PHE A 151 1.23 42.16 -11.57
N GLU A 152 2.20 43.07 -11.43
CA GLU A 152 3.57 42.77 -10.93
C GLU A 152 3.60 42.09 -9.56
N VAL A 153 2.62 42.34 -8.68
CA VAL A 153 2.53 41.71 -7.35
C VAL A 153 1.63 40.47 -7.33
N GLY A 154 1.12 40.04 -8.49
CA GLY A 154 0.36 38.79 -8.65
C GLY A 154 -1.17 38.93 -8.63
N MET A 155 -1.76 40.12 -8.88
CA MET A 155 -3.22 40.22 -8.92
C MET A 155 -3.81 39.58 -10.20
N SER A 156 -4.54 38.47 -10.03
CA SER A 156 -5.18 37.71 -11.11
C SER A 156 -6.40 38.42 -11.70
N LYS A 157 -6.41 38.59 -13.02
CA LYS A 157 -7.56 39.13 -13.79
C LYS A 157 -8.72 38.13 -13.88
N GLU A 158 -8.41 36.83 -13.85
CA GLU A 158 -9.31 35.69 -13.96
C GLU A 158 -10.26 35.61 -12.74
N ALA A 159 -9.75 35.98 -11.57
CA ALA A 159 -10.54 36.08 -10.33
C ALA A 159 -11.59 37.22 -10.35
N VAL A 160 -11.71 37.98 -11.44
CA VAL A 160 -12.66 39.10 -11.59
C VAL A 160 -13.86 38.70 -12.45
N ARG A 161 -14.79 37.91 -11.87
CA ARG A 161 -16.08 37.53 -12.51
C ARG A 161 -16.89 38.77 -12.94
N ASN A 162 -17.61 38.68 -14.06
CA ASN A 162 -18.12 39.88 -14.77
C ASN A 162 -19.66 39.95 -14.95
N ASP A 163 -20.42 39.10 -14.27
CA ASP A 163 -21.86 38.93 -14.51
C ASP A 163 -22.77 39.70 -13.55
N ARG A 164 -23.44 40.74 -14.08
CA ARG A 164 -24.72 41.24 -13.54
C ARG A 164 -25.43 42.22 -14.51
N ASN A 165 -26.17 41.72 -15.49
CA ASN A 165 -27.33 42.46 -16.03
C ASN A 165 -28.39 41.61 -16.77
N LYS A 166 -29.59 41.58 -16.17
CA LYS A 166 -30.96 41.39 -16.71
C LYS A 166 -31.25 40.42 -17.88
N LYS A 167 -32.13 39.45 -17.55
CA LYS A 167 -33.05 38.78 -18.49
C LYS A 167 -34.05 39.76 -19.15
N LYS A 168 -34.50 39.45 -20.38
CA LYS A 168 -35.88 39.65 -20.83
C LYS A 168 -36.25 38.50 -21.80
N LYS A 169 -37.55 38.17 -21.90
CA LYS A 169 -38.11 37.16 -22.82
C LYS A 169 -38.59 37.80 -24.16
N GLU A 170 -39.18 37.17 -25.19
CA GLU A 170 -39.60 35.78 -25.60
C GLU A 170 -39.09 35.53 -27.05
N VAL A 171 -39.18 34.38 -27.75
CA VAL A 171 -39.98 33.14 -27.53
C VAL A 171 -39.17 31.82 -27.73
N LYS A 172 -39.19 31.17 -28.91
CA LYS A 172 -38.66 29.81 -29.15
C LYS A 172 -38.50 29.49 -30.65
N GLU A 173 -37.30 29.09 -31.07
CA GLU A 173 -37.04 28.04 -32.09
C GLU A 173 -35.64 27.44 -31.82
N GLU A 174 -35.16 26.46 -32.60
CA GLU A 174 -34.10 25.55 -32.18
C GLU A 174 -32.66 25.94 -32.58
N GLY A 175 -31.73 25.79 -31.64
CA GLY A 175 -30.32 25.48 -31.92
C GLY A 175 -29.34 26.62 -32.22
N SER A 176 -28.51 26.99 -31.23
CA SER A 176 -27.13 27.40 -31.48
C SER A 176 -26.20 27.05 -30.32
N LEU A 177 -24.99 26.60 -30.64
CA LEU A 177 -23.91 26.26 -29.71
C LEU A 177 -23.57 27.40 -28.73
N ASP A 178 -23.24 27.05 -27.48
CA ASP A 178 -22.15 27.74 -26.77
C ASP A 178 -20.85 27.29 -27.47
N SER A 179 -20.01 28.23 -27.93
CA SER A 179 -18.93 27.89 -28.84
C SER A 179 -17.76 27.20 -28.13
N TYR A 180 -17.71 25.87 -28.24
CA TYR A 180 -16.49 25.06 -28.04
C TYR A 180 -15.47 25.32 -29.16
N GLU A 181 -15.04 26.57 -29.32
CA GLU A 181 -13.91 26.95 -30.16
C GLU A 181 -12.63 26.47 -29.47
N LEU A 182 -12.03 25.40 -30.01
CA LEU A 182 -10.66 25.06 -29.67
C LEU A 182 -9.74 26.18 -30.18
N SER A 183 -8.69 26.49 -29.43
CA SER A 183 -7.66 27.37 -29.97
C SER A 183 -7.00 26.69 -31.19
N PRO A 184 -6.57 27.44 -32.22
CA PRO A 184 -5.91 26.85 -33.39
C PRO A 184 -4.69 25.98 -33.03
N GLN A 185 -3.99 26.35 -31.94
CA GLN A 185 -2.86 25.60 -31.39
C GLN A 185 -3.28 24.24 -30.80
N LEU A 186 -4.45 24.16 -30.15
CA LEU A 186 -4.96 22.93 -29.57
C LEU A 186 -5.59 22.01 -30.62
N GLU A 187 -6.27 22.58 -31.62
CA GLU A 187 -6.80 21.83 -32.76
C GLU A 187 -5.65 21.28 -33.64
N GLU A 188 -4.54 22.03 -33.77
CA GLU A 188 -3.29 21.54 -34.35
C GLU A 188 -2.64 20.41 -33.52
N LEU A 189 -2.62 20.53 -32.18
CA LEU A 189 -2.11 19.46 -31.29
C LEU A 189 -2.91 18.17 -31.45
N ILE A 190 -4.25 18.25 -31.37
CA ILE A 190 -5.14 17.09 -31.55
C ILE A 190 -4.92 16.46 -32.92
N THR A 191 -4.81 17.28 -33.98
CA THR A 191 -4.56 16.79 -35.35
C THR A 191 -3.22 16.06 -35.44
N LYS A 192 -2.15 16.57 -34.80
CA LYS A 192 -0.83 15.90 -34.75
C LYS A 192 -0.87 14.58 -33.99
N VAL A 193 -1.51 14.55 -32.81
CA VAL A 193 -1.59 13.33 -31.97
C VAL A 193 -2.45 12.25 -32.64
N SER A 194 -3.62 12.62 -33.16
CA SER A 194 -4.52 11.72 -33.90
C SER A 194 -3.83 11.13 -35.13
N LYS A 195 -3.15 11.98 -35.92
CA LYS A 195 -2.36 11.52 -37.08
C LYS A 195 -1.21 10.60 -36.66
N ALA A 196 -0.44 10.95 -35.63
CA ALA A 196 0.64 10.11 -35.13
C ALA A 196 0.14 8.75 -34.64
N HIS A 197 -1.05 8.69 -34.02
CA HIS A 197 -1.69 7.46 -33.62
C HIS A 197 -2.07 6.62 -34.86
N GLN A 198 -2.84 7.18 -35.80
CA GLN A 198 -3.27 6.48 -37.03
C GLN A 198 -2.11 5.97 -37.89
N GLU A 199 -1.04 6.76 -38.06
CA GLU A 199 0.15 6.36 -38.83
C GLU A 199 1.00 5.29 -38.13
N THR A 200 0.79 5.06 -36.83
CA THR A 200 1.47 4.01 -36.04
C THR A 200 0.54 2.89 -35.57
N PHE A 201 -0.75 2.97 -35.90
CA PHE A 201 -1.79 2.02 -35.47
C PHE A 201 -2.96 2.03 -36.48
N PRO A 202 -2.81 1.35 -37.64
CA PRO A 202 -3.80 1.41 -38.73
C PRO A 202 -5.15 0.84 -38.26
N SER A 203 -6.24 1.53 -38.55
CA SER A 203 -7.57 1.24 -37.97
C SER A 203 -8.12 -0.12 -38.44
N LEU A 204 -9.01 -0.72 -37.64
CA LEU A 204 -9.44 -2.11 -37.84
C LEU A 204 -10.06 -2.38 -39.22
N CYS A 205 -10.72 -1.37 -39.80
CA CYS A 205 -11.32 -1.44 -41.15
C CYS A 205 -10.29 -1.47 -42.30
N GLN A 206 -9.01 -1.20 -42.02
CA GLN A 206 -7.92 -1.20 -43.02
C GLN A 206 -7.12 -2.52 -43.02
N LEU A 207 -7.38 -3.42 -42.05
CA LEU A 207 -6.63 -4.65 -41.86
C LEU A 207 -7.36 -5.86 -42.49
N GLY A 208 -6.62 -6.66 -43.25
CA GLY A 208 -7.11 -7.96 -43.71
C GLY A 208 -7.11 -8.96 -42.55
N LYS A 209 -8.24 -9.11 -41.85
CA LYS A 209 -8.37 -10.09 -40.76
C LYS A 209 -8.05 -11.51 -41.26
N TYR A 210 -7.18 -12.22 -40.55
CA TYR A 210 -6.91 -13.64 -40.75
C TYR A 210 -6.76 -14.37 -39.42
N THR A 211 -7.08 -15.67 -39.42
CA THR A 211 -6.94 -16.56 -38.26
C THR A 211 -5.77 -17.52 -38.45
N THR A 212 -5.29 -18.10 -37.36
CA THR A 212 -4.21 -19.09 -37.34
C THR A 212 -4.78 -20.51 -37.24
N ASN A 213 -4.17 -21.48 -37.92
CA ASN A 213 -4.63 -22.87 -37.96
C ASN A 213 -4.32 -23.68 -36.67
N SER A 214 -3.85 -23.05 -35.58
CA SER A 214 -3.67 -23.74 -34.29
C SER A 214 -5.04 -23.91 -33.63
N SER A 215 -5.60 -25.12 -33.73
CA SER A 215 -6.87 -25.54 -33.14
C SER A 215 -6.70 -25.87 -31.65
N ALA A 216 -6.22 -24.89 -30.89
CA ALA A 216 -6.09 -25.00 -29.44
C ALA A 216 -7.45 -24.71 -28.78
N ASP A 217 -8.37 -25.69 -28.85
CA ASP A 217 -9.69 -25.63 -28.20
C ASP A 217 -9.59 -25.69 -26.66
N HIS A 218 -8.39 -25.94 -26.12
CA HIS A 218 -8.06 -25.97 -24.69
C HIS A 218 -6.91 -25.01 -24.37
N ARG A 219 -6.91 -24.48 -23.13
CA ARG A 219 -5.78 -23.71 -22.61
C ARG A 219 -4.59 -24.64 -22.38
N VAL A 220 -3.41 -24.21 -22.81
CA VAL A 220 -2.10 -24.80 -22.48
C VAL A 220 -1.21 -23.69 -21.91
N GLN A 221 -0.09 -24.07 -21.29
CA GLN A 221 0.86 -23.09 -20.72
C GLN A 221 1.43 -22.16 -21.80
N LEU A 222 1.94 -22.74 -22.90
CA LEU A 222 2.44 -21.99 -24.06
C LEU A 222 2.33 -22.83 -25.35
N ASP A 223 1.83 -22.22 -26.43
CA ASP A 223 1.96 -22.72 -27.80
C ASP A 223 3.08 -21.92 -28.48
N LEU A 224 4.24 -22.56 -28.68
CA LEU A 224 5.42 -21.93 -29.28
C LEU A 224 5.13 -21.36 -30.68
N GLY A 225 4.24 -21.99 -31.47
CA GLY A 225 3.85 -21.53 -32.80
C GLY A 225 2.87 -20.35 -32.79
N LEU A 226 2.27 -20.02 -31.64
CA LEU A 226 1.56 -18.76 -31.38
C LEU A 226 2.50 -17.71 -30.77
N TRP A 227 3.36 -18.10 -29.84
CA TRP A 227 4.38 -17.23 -29.23
C TRP A 227 5.34 -16.61 -30.25
N ASP A 228 5.88 -17.40 -31.19
CA ASP A 228 6.80 -16.88 -32.21
C ASP A 228 6.14 -15.76 -33.05
N LYS A 229 4.85 -15.93 -33.38
CA LYS A 229 4.07 -14.92 -34.11
C LYS A 229 3.76 -13.71 -33.24
N PHE A 230 3.31 -13.94 -32.01
CA PHE A 230 2.96 -12.86 -31.08
C PHE A 230 4.17 -12.01 -30.72
N SER A 231 5.33 -12.62 -30.44
CA SER A 231 6.57 -11.91 -30.09
C SER A 231 7.15 -11.12 -31.28
N GLU A 232 7.04 -11.62 -32.52
CA GLU A 232 7.36 -10.84 -33.72
C GLU A 232 6.42 -9.62 -33.87
N LEU A 233 5.13 -9.78 -33.57
CA LEU A 233 4.12 -8.71 -33.63
C LEU A 233 4.27 -7.69 -32.49
N ALA A 234 4.54 -8.13 -31.27
CA ALA A 234 4.84 -7.28 -30.13
C ALA A 234 6.08 -6.42 -30.40
N THR A 235 7.16 -7.02 -30.91
CA THR A 235 8.38 -6.30 -31.34
C THR A 235 8.06 -5.21 -32.37
N LYS A 236 7.25 -5.51 -33.40
CA LYS A 236 6.78 -4.53 -34.39
C LYS A 236 5.91 -3.42 -33.76
N CYS A 237 5.08 -3.75 -32.78
CA CYS A 237 4.24 -2.78 -32.06
C CYS A 237 5.05 -1.86 -31.16
N ILE A 238 6.09 -2.35 -30.46
CA ILE A 238 7.00 -1.54 -29.64
C ILE A 238 7.73 -0.51 -30.51
N ILE A 239 8.27 -0.92 -31.68
CA ILE A 239 8.86 0.01 -32.66
C ILE A 239 7.86 1.11 -33.06
N LYS A 240 6.57 0.76 -33.21
CA LYS A 240 5.50 1.71 -33.53
C LYS A 240 5.11 2.62 -32.37
N ILE A 241 5.30 2.19 -31.12
CA ILE A 241 5.13 3.05 -29.92
C ILE A 241 6.30 4.05 -29.82
N VAL A 242 7.53 3.62 -30.06
CA VAL A 242 8.70 4.52 -30.13
C VAL A 242 8.56 5.53 -31.28
N GLU A 243 8.01 5.11 -32.42
CA GLU A 243 7.69 6.00 -33.55
C GLU A 243 6.54 6.96 -33.24
N PHE A 244 5.55 6.55 -32.45
CA PHE A 244 4.45 7.39 -31.97
C PHE A 244 5.00 8.50 -31.04
N ALA A 245 5.79 8.11 -30.03
CA ALA A 245 6.44 9.01 -29.09
C ALA A 245 7.23 10.13 -29.80
N LYS A 246 8.08 9.75 -30.77
CA LYS A 246 8.90 10.68 -31.55
C LYS A 246 8.11 11.62 -32.48
N ARG A 247 6.81 11.38 -32.67
CA ARG A 247 5.87 12.25 -33.42
C ARG A 247 5.03 13.15 -32.52
N LEU A 248 5.04 12.97 -31.19
CA LEU A 248 4.34 13.85 -30.26
C LEU A 248 5.05 15.21 -30.13
N PRO A 249 4.33 16.34 -30.17
CA PRO A 249 4.92 17.66 -29.96
C PRO A 249 5.62 17.77 -28.60
N GLY A 250 6.88 18.20 -28.61
CA GLY A 250 7.67 18.44 -27.39
C GLY A 250 8.44 17.23 -26.85
N PHE A 251 8.02 15.99 -27.13
CA PHE A 251 8.66 14.78 -26.59
C PHE A 251 10.16 14.70 -26.92
N THR A 252 10.55 15.00 -28.16
CA THR A 252 11.95 15.01 -28.62
C THR A 252 12.78 16.20 -28.11
N GLY A 253 12.18 17.09 -27.31
CA GLY A 253 12.85 18.19 -26.60
C GLY A 253 13.09 17.95 -25.11
N LEU A 254 12.68 16.78 -24.59
CA LEU A 254 13.11 16.25 -23.30
C LEU A 254 14.54 15.69 -23.39
N SER A 255 15.18 15.41 -22.26
CA SER A 255 16.49 14.75 -22.25
C SER A 255 16.43 13.33 -22.87
N ILE A 256 17.58 12.74 -23.17
CA ILE A 256 17.62 11.36 -23.69
C ILE A 256 17.30 10.36 -22.58
N ALA A 257 17.65 10.65 -21.32
CA ALA A 257 17.25 9.85 -20.17
C ALA A 257 15.72 9.88 -20.00
N ASP A 258 15.12 11.07 -19.90
CA ASP A 258 13.66 11.25 -19.79
C ASP A 258 12.91 10.53 -20.92
N GLN A 259 13.38 10.65 -22.17
CA GLN A 259 12.76 9.95 -23.30
C GLN A 259 12.81 8.42 -23.17
N ILE A 260 13.86 7.85 -22.57
CA ILE A 260 13.99 6.41 -22.32
C ILE A 260 13.12 5.99 -21.12
N THR A 261 13.20 6.73 -20.01
CA THR A 261 12.41 6.49 -18.78
C THR A 261 10.92 6.49 -19.07
N LEU A 262 10.41 7.52 -19.75
CA LEU A 262 9.00 7.60 -20.15
C LEU A 262 8.61 6.49 -21.12
N LEU A 263 9.48 6.11 -22.07
CA LEU A 263 9.20 5.01 -22.99
C LEU A 263 9.13 3.66 -22.29
N LYS A 264 10.07 3.34 -21.38
CA LYS A 264 10.02 2.10 -20.58
C LYS A 264 8.75 2.05 -19.74
N ALA A 265 8.52 3.08 -18.94
CA ALA A 265 7.41 3.12 -17.98
C ALA A 265 6.01 3.09 -18.62
N ALA A 266 5.87 3.47 -19.89
CA ALA A 266 4.59 3.52 -20.60
C ALA A 266 4.47 2.58 -21.82
N CYS A 267 5.50 1.81 -22.18
CA CYS A 267 5.46 0.94 -23.37
C CYS A 267 4.31 -0.07 -23.27
N LEU A 268 4.19 -0.71 -22.11
CA LEU A 268 3.21 -1.74 -21.84
C LEU A 268 1.79 -1.18 -21.71
N ASP A 269 1.63 0.00 -21.08
CA ASP A 269 0.36 0.74 -21.02
C ASP A 269 -0.21 0.94 -22.43
N ILE A 270 0.61 1.46 -23.34
CA ILE A 270 0.20 1.78 -24.70
C ILE A 270 -0.02 0.51 -25.53
N LEU A 271 0.76 -0.56 -25.30
CA LEU A 271 0.58 -1.85 -25.96
C LEU A 271 -0.75 -2.50 -25.56
N MET A 272 -1.06 -2.56 -24.26
CA MET A 272 -2.30 -3.15 -23.75
C MET A 272 -3.53 -2.33 -24.14
N LEU A 273 -3.47 -0.99 -24.08
CA LEU A 273 -4.54 -0.12 -24.57
C LEU A 273 -4.83 -0.33 -26.06
N ARG A 274 -3.78 -0.47 -26.89
CA ARG A 274 -3.90 -0.79 -28.33
C ARG A 274 -4.52 -2.17 -28.56
N ILE A 275 -4.16 -3.20 -27.79
CA ILE A 275 -4.75 -4.53 -27.93
C ILE A 275 -6.24 -4.50 -27.52
N CYS A 276 -6.57 -3.90 -26.38
CA CYS A 276 -7.94 -3.87 -25.85
C CYS A 276 -8.91 -3.07 -26.73
N THR A 277 -8.44 -2.01 -27.39
CA THR A 277 -9.23 -1.25 -28.39
C THR A 277 -9.43 -1.99 -29.73
N ARG A 278 -8.99 -3.26 -29.84
CA ARG A 278 -9.26 -4.15 -30.99
C ARG A 278 -10.05 -5.41 -30.64
N TYR A 279 -10.67 -5.42 -29.46
CA TYR A 279 -11.63 -6.45 -29.06
C TYR A 279 -12.90 -6.41 -29.92
N THR A 280 -13.34 -7.58 -30.39
CA THR A 280 -14.57 -7.79 -31.19
C THR A 280 -15.54 -8.63 -30.33
N PRO A 281 -16.50 -8.01 -29.63
CA PRO A 281 -17.31 -8.69 -28.61
C PRO A 281 -18.18 -9.83 -29.14
N GLU A 282 -18.62 -9.75 -30.39
CA GLU A 282 -19.48 -10.74 -31.05
C GLU A 282 -18.77 -12.07 -31.31
N GLN A 283 -17.44 -12.10 -31.13
CA GLN A 283 -16.58 -13.25 -31.43
C GLN A 283 -15.61 -13.61 -30.29
N ASP A 284 -15.62 -12.88 -29.17
CA ASP A 284 -14.63 -12.98 -28.07
C ASP A 284 -13.17 -13.06 -28.60
N THR A 285 -12.82 -12.16 -29.52
CA THR A 285 -11.52 -12.12 -30.20
C THR A 285 -10.87 -10.74 -30.18
N MET A 286 -9.56 -10.68 -30.34
CA MET A 286 -8.79 -9.45 -30.52
C MET A 286 -7.96 -9.52 -31.82
N THR A 287 -7.90 -8.41 -32.57
CA THR A 287 -7.17 -8.33 -33.85
C THR A 287 -5.91 -7.45 -33.72
N PHE A 288 -4.74 -8.03 -33.99
CA PHE A 288 -3.43 -7.37 -33.96
C PHE A 288 -3.17 -6.50 -35.19
N SER A 289 -2.10 -5.68 -35.11
CA SER A 289 -1.71 -4.65 -36.08
C SER A 289 -1.35 -5.16 -37.50
N ASP A 290 -1.28 -6.47 -37.72
CA ASP A 290 -1.07 -7.12 -39.01
C ASP A 290 -2.34 -7.78 -39.59
N GLY A 291 -3.42 -7.86 -38.80
CA GLY A 291 -4.65 -8.58 -39.13
C GLY A 291 -4.81 -9.93 -38.43
N LEU A 292 -3.80 -10.45 -37.72
CA LEU A 292 -3.92 -11.69 -36.96
C LEU A 292 -5.02 -11.53 -35.90
N THR A 293 -6.03 -12.39 -35.95
CA THR A 293 -7.14 -12.38 -35.00
C THR A 293 -7.11 -13.66 -34.17
N LEU A 294 -6.99 -13.50 -32.85
CA LEU A 294 -6.95 -14.59 -31.87
C LEU A 294 -8.20 -14.55 -30.97
N ASN A 295 -8.74 -15.71 -30.64
CA ASN A 295 -9.75 -15.84 -29.57
C ASN A 295 -9.08 -15.86 -28.18
N ARG A 296 -9.88 -15.81 -27.11
CA ARG A 296 -9.40 -15.86 -25.71
C ARG A 296 -8.43 -17.02 -25.42
N THR A 297 -8.74 -18.23 -25.86
CA THR A 297 -7.89 -19.41 -25.63
C THR A 297 -6.56 -19.31 -26.39
N GLN A 298 -6.60 -18.85 -27.63
CA GLN A 298 -5.39 -18.60 -28.44
C GLN A 298 -4.54 -17.45 -27.87
N MET A 299 -5.15 -16.42 -27.28
CA MET A 299 -4.42 -15.34 -26.60
C MET A 299 -3.67 -15.86 -25.36
N HIS A 300 -4.34 -16.65 -24.52
CA HIS A 300 -3.72 -17.34 -23.38
C HIS A 300 -2.49 -18.13 -23.81
N ASN A 301 -2.66 -18.98 -24.81
CA ASN A 301 -1.64 -19.88 -25.31
C ASN A 301 -0.53 -19.15 -26.11
N ALA A 302 -0.74 -17.90 -26.54
CA ALA A 302 0.26 -17.05 -27.20
C ALA A 302 1.25 -16.37 -26.24
N GLY A 303 1.14 -16.63 -24.92
CA GLY A 303 2.08 -16.14 -23.90
C GLY A 303 1.43 -15.34 -22.78
N PHE A 304 0.21 -14.84 -22.96
CA PHE A 304 -0.49 -14.05 -21.93
C PHE A 304 -0.80 -14.88 -20.67
N GLY A 305 -1.11 -16.18 -20.82
CA GLY A 305 -1.46 -17.04 -19.69
C GLY A 305 -2.58 -16.42 -18.84
N PRO A 306 -2.46 -16.38 -17.49
CA PRO A 306 -3.45 -15.79 -16.58
C PRO A 306 -3.82 -14.33 -16.87
N LEU A 307 -2.94 -13.53 -17.47
CA LEU A 307 -3.19 -12.12 -17.81
C LEU A 307 -4.36 -11.96 -18.80
N THR A 308 -4.69 -13.01 -19.55
CA THR A 308 -5.69 -12.99 -20.62
C THR A 308 -7.06 -12.55 -20.13
N ASP A 309 -7.56 -13.10 -19.02
CA ASP A 309 -8.92 -12.79 -18.57
C ASP A 309 -9.03 -11.35 -18.02
N LEU A 310 -7.94 -10.80 -17.46
CA LEU A 310 -7.84 -9.38 -17.07
C LEU A 310 -7.87 -8.47 -18.32
N VAL A 311 -7.09 -8.80 -19.35
CA VAL A 311 -7.02 -8.05 -20.62
C VAL A 311 -8.37 -8.08 -21.34
N PHE A 312 -9.06 -9.22 -21.38
CA PHE A 312 -10.40 -9.33 -21.96
C PHE A 312 -11.47 -8.62 -21.11
N ALA A 313 -11.40 -8.68 -19.77
CA ALA A 313 -12.31 -7.94 -18.89
C ALA A 313 -12.17 -6.42 -19.08
N PHE A 314 -10.94 -5.89 -19.08
CA PHE A 314 -10.67 -4.48 -19.30
C PHE A 314 -11.07 -4.02 -20.71
N ALA A 315 -10.83 -4.82 -21.75
CA ALA A 315 -11.36 -4.53 -23.08
C ALA A 315 -12.90 -4.42 -23.08
N GLY A 316 -13.59 -5.29 -22.34
CA GLY A 316 -15.03 -5.18 -22.08
C GLY A 316 -15.43 -3.87 -21.39
N GLN A 317 -14.62 -3.36 -20.45
CA GLN A 317 -14.85 -2.08 -19.77
C GLN A 317 -14.59 -0.85 -20.65
N LEU A 318 -13.82 -0.97 -21.75
CA LEU A 318 -13.61 0.12 -22.71
C LEU A 318 -14.79 0.27 -23.69
N LEU A 319 -15.57 -0.78 -23.96
CA LEU A 319 -16.70 -0.72 -24.92
C LEU A 319 -17.70 0.41 -24.60
N PRO A 320 -18.15 0.61 -23.33
CA PRO A 320 -19.10 1.67 -22.97
C PRO A 320 -18.51 3.09 -22.94
N LEU A 321 -17.28 3.27 -23.45
CA LEU A 321 -16.65 4.57 -23.70
C LEU A 321 -16.74 4.97 -25.18
N GLU A 322 -16.94 4.02 -26.10
CA GLU A 322 -17.02 4.26 -27.56
C GLU A 322 -15.84 5.09 -28.11
N MET A 323 -14.63 4.88 -27.58
CA MET A 323 -13.44 5.66 -27.94
C MET A 323 -13.12 5.58 -29.44
N ASP A 324 -12.66 6.69 -30.02
CA ASP A 324 -12.14 6.72 -31.39
C ASP A 324 -10.60 6.77 -31.41
N ASP A 325 -10.00 6.73 -32.60
CA ASP A 325 -8.55 6.85 -32.82
C ASP A 325 -7.94 8.13 -32.19
N THR A 326 -8.70 9.21 -32.07
CA THR A 326 -8.24 10.49 -31.52
C THR A 326 -8.25 10.47 -30.00
N GLU A 327 -9.32 9.98 -29.38
CA GLU A 327 -9.41 9.77 -27.93
C GLU A 327 -8.41 8.72 -27.46
N THR A 328 -8.24 7.63 -28.20
CA THR A 328 -7.24 6.59 -27.94
C THR A 328 -5.82 7.10 -28.13
N GLY A 329 -5.57 7.90 -29.18
CA GLY A 329 -4.30 8.58 -29.40
C GLY A 329 -3.93 9.58 -28.30
N LEU A 330 -4.87 10.42 -27.86
CA LEU A 330 -4.67 11.37 -26.77
C LEU A 330 -4.45 10.66 -25.43
N LEU A 331 -5.22 9.60 -25.11
CA LEU A 331 -5.00 8.80 -23.91
C LEU A 331 -3.63 8.11 -23.93
N SER A 332 -3.21 7.59 -25.10
CA SER A 332 -1.88 7.00 -25.29
C SER A 332 -0.74 8.02 -25.06
N ALA A 333 -0.95 9.28 -25.47
CA ALA A 333 0.01 10.37 -25.26
C ALA A 333 0.07 10.81 -23.78
N ILE A 334 -1.05 10.79 -23.07
CA ILE A 334 -1.13 11.09 -21.62
C ILE A 334 -0.43 10.00 -20.79
N CYS A 335 -0.59 8.72 -21.13
CA CYS A 335 0.10 7.62 -20.44
C CYS A 335 1.63 7.69 -20.61
N LEU A 336 2.09 8.18 -21.79
CA LEU A 336 3.50 8.33 -22.14
C LEU A 336 4.17 9.54 -21.49
N ILE A 337 3.54 10.71 -21.58
CA ILE A 337 4.10 11.97 -21.07
C ILE A 337 3.47 12.20 -19.71
N CYS A 338 4.15 11.76 -18.64
CA CYS A 338 3.64 11.78 -17.28
C CYS A 338 4.79 12.04 -16.29
N GLY A 339 4.76 13.12 -15.52
CA GLY A 339 5.85 13.51 -14.60
C GLY A 339 5.89 12.72 -13.28
N ASP A 340 5.04 11.70 -13.12
CA ASP A 340 4.96 10.83 -11.94
C ASP A 340 5.84 9.59 -12.01
N ARG A 341 6.65 9.44 -13.07
CA ARG A 341 7.63 8.36 -13.19
C ARG A 341 8.90 8.71 -12.39
N MET A 342 9.53 7.70 -11.78
CA MET A 342 10.84 7.83 -11.15
C MET A 342 11.93 8.11 -12.19
N ASP A 343 13.08 8.63 -11.75
CA ASP A 343 14.29 8.86 -12.55
C ASP A 343 14.10 9.73 -13.81
N LEU A 344 13.27 10.77 -13.66
CA LEU A 344 13.20 11.90 -14.58
C LEU A 344 14.17 13.01 -14.14
N GLU A 345 14.97 13.51 -15.08
CA GLU A 345 15.85 14.67 -14.90
C GLU A 345 15.06 16.00 -14.91
N GLU A 346 14.01 16.10 -15.74
CA GLU A 346 13.19 17.32 -15.89
C GLU A 346 11.69 17.09 -15.62
N PRO A 347 11.24 16.52 -14.48
CA PRO A 347 9.83 16.13 -14.26
C PRO A 347 8.84 17.30 -14.43
N GLU A 348 9.16 18.49 -13.92
CA GLU A 348 8.33 19.70 -14.13
C GLU A 348 8.09 20.04 -15.62
N LYS A 349 9.01 19.64 -16.51
CA LYS A 349 8.93 19.87 -17.96
C LYS A 349 8.06 18.83 -18.64
N VAL A 350 8.06 17.59 -18.12
CA VAL A 350 7.14 16.53 -18.54
C VAL A 350 5.69 16.91 -18.19
N ASP A 351 5.43 17.39 -16.98
CA ASP A 351 4.08 17.85 -16.58
C ASP A 351 3.56 18.99 -17.48
N LYS A 352 4.42 19.98 -17.75
CA LYS A 352 4.09 21.11 -18.67
C LYS A 352 3.88 20.67 -20.13
N LEU A 353 4.33 19.47 -20.51
CA LEU A 353 4.01 18.83 -21.80
C LEU A 353 2.73 17.96 -21.72
N GLN A 354 2.34 17.48 -20.55
CA GLN A 354 1.09 16.73 -20.34
C GLN A 354 -0.14 17.65 -20.28
N GLU A 355 -0.04 18.83 -19.65
CA GLU A 355 -1.16 19.78 -19.48
C GLU A 355 -1.97 20.03 -20.79
N PRO A 356 -1.34 20.31 -21.97
CA PRO A 356 -2.09 20.53 -23.20
C PRO A 356 -2.79 19.28 -23.74
N LEU A 357 -2.28 18.08 -23.44
CA LEU A 357 -2.88 16.81 -23.88
C LEU A 357 -4.13 16.47 -23.07
N LEU A 358 -4.12 16.76 -21.77
CA LEU A 358 -5.29 16.63 -20.89
C LEU A 358 -6.43 17.56 -21.33
N GLU A 359 -6.15 18.85 -21.58
CA GLU A 359 -7.17 19.79 -22.06
C GLU A 359 -7.62 19.48 -23.50
N ALA A 360 -6.73 18.96 -24.35
CA ALA A 360 -7.07 18.45 -25.68
C ALA A 360 -8.09 17.30 -25.61
N LEU A 361 -7.83 16.26 -24.81
CA LEU A 361 -8.77 15.14 -24.61
C LEU A 361 -10.11 15.63 -24.03
N ARG A 362 -10.05 16.53 -23.04
CA ARG A 362 -11.24 17.12 -22.40
C ARG A 362 -12.13 17.87 -23.39
N LEU A 363 -11.56 18.75 -24.21
CA LEU A 363 -12.32 19.55 -25.17
C LEU A 363 -12.77 18.72 -26.37
N TYR A 364 -11.95 17.77 -26.84
CA TYR A 364 -12.35 16.84 -27.90
C TYR A 364 -13.54 15.97 -27.48
N ALA A 365 -13.45 15.32 -26.31
CA ALA A 365 -14.52 14.46 -25.79
C ALA A 365 -15.83 15.23 -25.58
N ARG A 366 -15.75 16.47 -25.09
CA ARG A 366 -16.92 17.37 -24.94
C ARG A 366 -17.50 17.83 -26.26
N ARG A 367 -16.67 18.08 -27.29
CA ARG A 367 -17.13 18.43 -28.64
C ARG A 367 -17.79 17.24 -29.34
N ARG A 368 -17.26 16.02 -29.16
CA ARG A 368 -17.79 14.78 -29.75
C ARG A 368 -19.07 14.30 -29.03
N ARG A 369 -19.15 14.40 -27.69
CA ARG A 369 -20.33 14.00 -26.90
C ARG A 369 -20.82 15.11 -25.96
N PRO A 370 -21.42 16.21 -26.48
CA PRO A 370 -21.84 17.36 -25.65
C PRO A 370 -22.86 17.01 -24.55
N SER A 371 -23.66 15.97 -24.74
CA SER A 371 -24.63 15.45 -23.76
C SER A 371 -24.01 14.56 -22.67
N GLN A 372 -22.75 14.15 -22.81
CA GLN A 372 -22.06 13.23 -21.88
C GLN A 372 -20.72 13.82 -21.39
N PRO A 373 -20.71 14.97 -20.67
CA PRO A 373 -19.48 15.65 -20.25
C PRO A 373 -18.62 14.85 -19.24
N TYR A 374 -19.15 13.76 -18.69
CA TYR A 374 -18.46 12.80 -17.81
C TYR A 374 -17.57 11.79 -18.56
N MET A 375 -17.60 11.76 -19.90
CA MET A 375 -16.80 10.78 -20.66
C MET A 375 -15.30 11.05 -20.56
N PHE A 376 -14.89 12.33 -20.42
CA PHE A 376 -13.50 12.70 -20.17
C PHE A 376 -12.92 12.05 -18.89
N PRO A 377 -13.48 12.25 -17.68
CA PRO A 377 -12.97 11.58 -16.49
C PRO A 377 -13.13 10.05 -16.54
N ARG A 378 -14.19 9.50 -17.15
CA ARG A 378 -14.32 8.04 -17.33
C ARG A 378 -13.18 7.43 -18.18
N MET A 379 -12.68 8.15 -19.20
CA MET A 379 -11.51 7.73 -19.97
C MET A 379 -10.21 7.85 -19.16
N LEU A 380 -10.04 8.90 -18.36
CA LEU A 380 -8.85 9.05 -17.51
C LEU A 380 -8.78 8.01 -16.38
N MET A 381 -9.89 7.65 -15.74
CA MET A 381 -9.90 6.62 -14.69
C MET A 381 -9.38 5.26 -15.19
N LYS A 382 -9.59 4.95 -16.47
CA LYS A 382 -9.07 3.71 -17.09
C LYS A 382 -7.55 3.63 -17.19
N ILE A 383 -6.81 4.71 -16.90
CA ILE A 383 -5.34 4.68 -16.78
C ILE A 383 -4.91 3.87 -15.54
N THR A 384 -5.67 3.93 -14.43
CA THR A 384 -5.31 3.19 -13.22
C THR A 384 -5.44 1.68 -13.43
N ASP A 385 -6.56 1.23 -14.00
CA ASP A 385 -6.75 -0.19 -14.36
C ASP A 385 -5.68 -0.66 -15.35
N LEU A 386 -5.37 0.17 -16.35
CA LEU A 386 -4.37 -0.10 -17.37
C LEU A 386 -2.97 -0.28 -16.76
N ARG A 387 -2.57 0.59 -15.84
CA ARG A 387 -1.29 0.47 -15.11
C ARG A 387 -1.23 -0.82 -14.30
N GLY A 388 -2.32 -1.21 -13.62
CA GLY A 388 -2.38 -2.50 -12.90
C GLY A 388 -2.25 -3.72 -13.81
N ILE A 389 -2.80 -3.65 -15.03
CA ILE A 389 -2.63 -4.69 -16.06
C ILE A 389 -1.20 -4.69 -16.62
N SER A 390 -0.57 -3.52 -16.75
CA SER A 390 0.83 -3.41 -17.14
C SER A 390 1.78 -4.04 -16.12
N THR A 391 1.59 -3.80 -14.81
CA THR A 391 2.42 -4.44 -13.76
C THR A 391 2.36 -5.97 -13.86
N LYS A 392 1.15 -6.54 -13.92
CA LYS A 392 0.94 -7.99 -14.12
C LYS A 392 1.44 -8.49 -15.49
N GLY A 393 1.52 -7.61 -16.48
CA GLY A 393 2.13 -7.89 -17.77
C GLY A 393 3.65 -7.96 -17.74
N ALA A 394 4.31 -7.14 -16.93
CA ALA A 394 5.76 -7.19 -16.70
C ALA A 394 6.15 -8.44 -15.89
N GLU A 395 5.41 -8.74 -14.81
CA GLU A 395 5.48 -10.00 -14.08
C GLU A 395 5.35 -11.20 -15.03
N ARG A 396 4.31 -11.20 -15.89
CA ARG A 396 4.11 -12.27 -16.87
C ARG A 396 5.28 -12.37 -17.85
N ALA A 397 5.81 -11.26 -18.36
CA ALA A 397 6.97 -11.27 -19.26
C ALA A 397 8.21 -11.92 -18.62
N ILE A 398 8.43 -11.72 -17.32
CA ILE A 398 9.49 -12.37 -16.56
C ILE A 398 9.22 -13.88 -16.43
N THR A 399 8.03 -14.32 -16.04
CA THR A 399 7.73 -15.77 -15.96
C THR A 399 7.83 -16.47 -17.32
N LEU A 400 7.41 -15.80 -18.38
CA LEU A 400 7.40 -16.32 -19.76
C LEU A 400 8.82 -16.60 -20.29
N LYS A 401 9.84 -15.91 -19.76
CA LYS A 401 11.27 -16.17 -20.02
C LYS A 401 11.71 -17.58 -19.63
N MET A 402 11.03 -18.23 -18.67
CA MET A 402 11.28 -19.61 -18.24
C MET A 402 10.49 -20.65 -19.04
N GLU A 403 9.42 -20.23 -19.72
CA GLU A 403 8.57 -21.11 -20.54
C GLU A 403 9.04 -21.22 -22.00
N ILE A 404 9.88 -20.29 -22.47
CA ILE A 404 10.40 -20.25 -23.83
C ILE A 404 11.74 -20.98 -23.97
N PRO A 405 11.97 -21.80 -25.00
CA PRO A 405 13.21 -22.57 -25.19
C PRO A 405 14.37 -21.73 -25.80
N GLY A 406 14.38 -20.42 -25.57
CA GLY A 406 15.35 -19.50 -26.18
C GLY A 406 15.24 -18.07 -25.62
N PRO A 407 16.18 -17.17 -25.95
CA PRO A 407 16.23 -15.83 -25.36
C PRO A 407 15.04 -14.96 -25.77
N MET A 408 14.47 -14.23 -24.81
CA MET A 408 13.45 -13.20 -25.04
C MET A 408 13.93 -12.18 -26.10
N PRO A 409 13.11 -11.79 -27.10
CA PRO A 409 13.53 -10.84 -28.13
C PRO A 409 14.06 -9.52 -27.53
N PRO A 410 15.23 -9.01 -27.95
CA PRO A 410 15.94 -7.94 -27.24
C PRO A 410 15.12 -6.67 -26.98
N LEU A 411 14.24 -6.26 -27.89
CA LEU A 411 13.41 -5.07 -27.72
C LEU A 411 12.21 -5.31 -26.77
N ILE A 412 11.69 -6.54 -26.70
CA ILE A 412 10.72 -6.92 -25.66
C ILE A 412 11.42 -6.89 -24.30
N ARG A 413 12.64 -7.43 -24.23
CA ARG A 413 13.47 -7.39 -23.03
C ARG A 413 13.73 -5.96 -22.55
N GLU A 414 14.33 -5.12 -23.39
CA GLU A 414 14.74 -3.74 -23.07
C GLU A 414 13.59 -2.82 -22.64
N MET A 415 12.37 -3.07 -23.14
CA MET A 415 11.22 -2.19 -22.94
C MET A 415 10.17 -2.73 -21.95
N LEU A 416 10.19 -4.02 -21.60
CA LEU A 416 9.24 -4.66 -20.68
C LEU A 416 9.87 -5.34 -19.44
N GLU A 417 11.18 -5.64 -19.42
CA GLU A 417 11.88 -5.98 -18.17
C GLU A 417 12.29 -4.69 -17.44
N ASN A 418 11.79 -4.48 -16.20
CA ASN A 418 12.30 -3.42 -15.33
C ASN A 418 13.72 -3.79 -14.85
N PRO A 419 14.75 -2.96 -15.09
CA PRO A 419 16.13 -3.28 -14.69
C PRO A 419 16.33 -3.22 -13.17
N GLU A 420 15.56 -2.39 -12.45
CA GLU A 420 15.70 -2.17 -11.01
C GLU A 420 15.47 -3.42 -10.13
N MET A 421 14.92 -4.50 -10.69
CA MET A 421 14.71 -5.74 -9.94
C MET A 421 15.90 -6.69 -9.99
N PHE A 422 16.81 -6.56 -10.97
CA PHE A 422 18.02 -7.39 -11.11
C PHE A 422 19.12 -6.68 -11.92
N GLU A 423 20.17 -6.20 -11.23
CA GLU A 423 21.49 -5.99 -11.86
C GLU A 423 22.31 -7.29 -11.79
N ASP A 424 22.54 -7.93 -12.94
CA ASP A 424 23.56 -8.97 -13.11
C ASP A 424 24.96 -8.32 -13.15
N ASP A 425 25.74 -8.40 -12.07
CA ASP A 425 27.16 -8.01 -12.09
C ASP A 425 28.01 -9.06 -12.82
N SER A 426 27.91 -9.08 -14.14
CA SER A 426 28.72 -9.93 -15.03
C SER A 426 29.36 -9.13 -16.16
N SER A 427 30.03 -8.00 -15.85
CA SER A 427 30.75 -7.19 -16.85
C SER A 427 32.14 -6.68 -16.43
N GLN A 428 32.96 -7.54 -15.79
CA GLN A 428 34.37 -7.20 -15.54
C GLN A 428 35.13 -6.87 -16.85
N PRO A 429 35.77 -5.69 -16.98
CA PRO A 429 36.70 -5.41 -18.05
C PRO A 429 38.06 -6.09 -17.77
N GLY A 430 38.53 -6.91 -18.71
CA GLY A 430 39.81 -7.63 -18.56
C GLY A 430 41.05 -6.72 -18.46
N PRO A 431 42.12 -7.16 -17.78
CA PRO A 431 43.28 -6.32 -17.50
C PRO A 431 44.15 -6.09 -18.74
N HIS A 432 44.41 -4.81 -19.07
CA HIS A 432 45.42 -4.41 -20.06
C HIS A 432 46.61 -3.67 -19.42
N PRO A 433 47.81 -3.71 -20.04
CA PRO A 433 49.06 -3.51 -19.33
C PRO A 433 49.46 -2.03 -19.19
N LYS A 434 50.40 -1.77 -18.27
CA LYS A 434 51.07 -0.46 -18.14
C LYS A 434 51.80 -0.10 -19.44
N ALA A 435 51.62 1.11 -19.92
CA ALA A 435 52.43 1.69 -20.97
C ALA A 435 53.79 2.20 -20.44
N SER A 436 54.80 2.19 -21.30
CA SER A 436 56.03 2.96 -21.16
C SER A 436 56.22 3.84 -22.40
N SER A 437 57.05 4.88 -22.24
CA SER A 437 57.63 5.76 -23.27
C SER A 437 58.23 5.02 -24.48
N GLU A 438 58.54 5.66 -25.63
CA GLU A 438 58.61 7.08 -26.03
C GLU A 438 58.54 7.19 -27.59
N ASP A 439 58.28 8.40 -28.14
CA ASP A 439 58.63 8.91 -29.50
C ASP A 439 58.23 8.12 -30.78
N GLU A 440 58.07 8.68 -31.99
CA GLU A 440 57.91 10.07 -32.51
C GLU A 440 56.98 10.02 -33.78
N PRO A 441 56.52 11.15 -34.37
CA PRO A 441 55.43 11.20 -35.39
C PRO A 441 55.97 11.60 -36.80
N PRO A 442 55.25 12.30 -37.74
CA PRO A 442 53.81 12.49 -38.01
C PRO A 442 53.40 12.24 -39.51
N ARG A 443 52.14 12.64 -39.86
CA ARG A 443 51.56 12.92 -41.22
C ARG A 443 50.81 11.76 -41.93
N SER A 444 49.50 11.83 -42.20
CA SER A 444 48.72 12.63 -43.20
C SER A 444 48.88 12.11 -44.65
N VAL A 445 47.87 12.07 -45.55
CA VAL A 445 46.59 12.82 -45.60
C VAL A 445 45.56 12.23 -46.61
N HIS A 446 44.26 12.58 -46.46
CA HIS A 446 43.19 12.65 -47.49
C HIS A 446 42.51 11.43 -48.18
N LYS A 447 41.15 11.52 -48.20
CA LYS A 447 40.18 11.38 -49.34
C LYS A 447 40.04 10.07 -50.14
N GLY A 448 38.79 9.69 -50.44
CA GLY A 448 38.47 9.02 -51.71
C GLY A 448 37.11 8.33 -51.86
N CYS A 449 36.10 9.06 -52.37
CA CYS A 449 34.74 8.63 -52.73
C CYS A 449 34.54 7.35 -53.60
N CYS A 450 33.29 6.85 -53.62
CA CYS A 450 32.57 6.23 -54.77
C CYS A 450 32.93 4.78 -55.22
N TYR A 451 32.04 3.96 -55.83
CA TYR A 451 30.55 3.89 -55.87
C TYR A 451 30.08 2.55 -56.51
N CYS A 452 28.87 2.07 -56.18
CA CYS A 452 27.96 1.19 -56.98
C CYS A 452 28.28 -0.31 -57.37
N ARG A 453 27.27 -1.17 -57.05
CA ARG A 453 26.49 -2.10 -57.94
C ARG A 453 26.87 -3.60 -58.18
N ARG A 454 26.04 -4.45 -57.53
CA ARG A 454 25.02 -5.41 -58.10
C ARG A 454 25.38 -6.67 -58.94
N LYS A 455 24.89 -7.83 -58.42
CA LYS A 455 24.27 -9.03 -59.10
C LYS A 455 25.16 -9.91 -60.03
N GLY A 456 24.91 -11.22 -60.22
CA GLY A 456 24.04 -12.20 -59.51
C GLY A 456 23.19 -13.15 -60.41
N CYS A 457 23.38 -14.48 -60.28
CA CYS A 457 22.56 -15.64 -60.77
C CYS A 457 22.89 -16.88 -59.88
N SER A 458 22.06 -17.87 -59.48
CA SER A 458 20.88 -18.58 -60.05
C SER A 458 21.25 -19.77 -60.97
N ALA A 459 20.84 -21.05 -60.80
CA ALA A 459 20.11 -21.82 -59.75
C ALA A 459 20.46 -23.36 -59.90
N ARG A 460 19.70 -24.47 -59.64
CA ARG A 460 18.28 -24.80 -59.33
C ARG A 460 18.11 -26.34 -59.03
N LYS A 461 17.11 -26.78 -58.20
CA LYS A 461 16.53 -28.18 -58.05
C LYS A 461 17.43 -29.28 -57.41
N HIS A 462 16.96 -30.42 -56.84
CA HIS A 462 15.62 -31.09 -56.65
C HIS A 462 15.62 -31.96 -55.33
N ALA A 463 14.48 -32.58 -54.95
CA ALA A 463 14.27 -33.46 -53.75
C ALA A 463 14.18 -34.99 -54.15
N PRO A 464 13.82 -36.04 -53.32
CA PRO A 464 13.13 -36.09 -51.99
C PRO A 464 13.40 -37.29 -50.97
N THR A 465 12.64 -37.31 -49.84
CA THR A 465 12.12 -38.46 -48.99
C THR A 465 12.96 -39.45 -48.11
N MET A 466 12.71 -39.36 -46.78
CA MET A 466 12.41 -40.41 -45.73
C MET A 466 13.37 -41.53 -45.20
N VAL A 467 13.11 -41.91 -43.91
CA VAL A 467 13.29 -43.23 -43.20
C VAL A 467 14.41 -43.40 -42.10
N ALA A 468 14.01 -43.22 -40.82
CA ALA A 468 14.11 -44.09 -39.60
C ALA A 468 15.40 -44.72 -38.96
N LEU A 469 15.35 -44.77 -37.60
CA LEU A 469 15.78 -45.82 -36.60
C LEU A 469 17.24 -46.08 -36.11
N SER A 470 17.50 -45.67 -34.85
CA SER A 470 18.03 -46.41 -33.66
C SER A 470 19.26 -47.39 -33.66
N MET A 471 20.30 -47.01 -32.87
CA MET A 471 20.92 -47.69 -31.68
C MET A 471 21.39 -49.19 -31.63
N VAL A 472 22.43 -49.39 -30.77
CA VAL A 472 22.85 -50.59 -29.94
C VAL A 472 24.09 -51.40 -30.38
N LEU A 473 25.13 -51.45 -29.50
CA LEU A 473 25.87 -52.64 -28.95
C LEU A 473 27.24 -52.24 -28.29
N VAL A 474 27.99 -53.08 -27.53
CA VAL A 474 27.72 -53.69 -26.19
C VAL A 474 28.96 -54.48 -25.64
N PHE A 475 29.24 -54.40 -24.33
CA PHE A 475 30.14 -55.28 -23.49
C PHE A 475 31.68 -55.21 -23.75
N LEU A 476 32.62 -55.69 -22.90
CA LEU A 476 32.66 -56.81 -21.91
C LEU A 476 33.44 -56.49 -20.58
N LEU A 477 33.69 -57.49 -19.73
CA LEU A 477 34.09 -57.46 -18.28
C LEU A 477 35.59 -57.72 -17.98
N ALA A 478 36.11 -57.34 -16.78
CA ALA A 478 36.75 -58.25 -15.76
C ALA A 478 37.59 -57.61 -14.59
N LEU A 479 37.28 -58.01 -13.35
CA LEU A 479 38.16 -58.41 -12.20
C LEU A 479 39.16 -57.46 -11.44
N SER A 480 38.92 -57.35 -10.11
CA SER A 480 39.81 -57.77 -8.98
C SER A 480 40.78 -56.82 -8.21
N ARG A 481 40.56 -56.75 -6.87
CA ARG A 481 41.48 -56.45 -5.72
C ARG A 481 41.94 -55.00 -5.47
N GLY A 482 42.24 -54.59 -4.21
CA GLY A 482 42.34 -55.35 -2.94
C GLY A 482 42.13 -54.53 -1.64
N GLU A 483 42.48 -55.13 -0.49
CA GLU A 483 42.27 -54.71 0.93
C GLU A 483 43.10 -53.44 1.35
N SER A 484 42.95 -52.76 2.52
CA SER A 484 42.75 -53.12 3.95
C SER A 484 42.13 -51.94 4.77
N GLU A 485 41.38 -52.08 5.88
CA GLU A 485 41.77 -52.41 7.30
C GLU A 485 42.82 -51.43 7.93
N LEU A 486 42.77 -50.97 9.19
CA LEU A 486 42.13 -51.44 10.46
C LEU A 486 41.98 -50.32 11.56
N ASP A 487 41.07 -50.56 12.53
CA ASP A 487 40.98 -50.16 13.96
C ASP A 487 41.50 -48.83 14.58
N ALA A 488 40.53 -48.07 15.12
CA ALA A 488 40.35 -47.60 16.51
C ALA A 488 41.51 -47.46 17.54
N LYS A 489 41.57 -46.29 18.21
CA LYS A 489 41.47 -46.22 19.71
C LYS A 489 41.21 -44.84 20.29
N SER A 490 40.77 -44.83 21.56
CA SER A 490 40.54 -43.67 22.43
C SER A 490 41.74 -43.32 23.31
N SER A 491 41.94 -42.04 23.64
CA SER A 491 42.44 -41.62 24.96
C SER A 491 42.13 -40.15 25.27
N SER A 492 42.18 -39.81 26.57
CA SER A 492 42.00 -38.47 27.14
C SER A 492 43.16 -37.52 26.80
N PRO A 493 42.93 -36.20 26.72
CA PRO A 493 44.01 -35.22 26.77
C PRO A 493 44.60 -35.14 28.19
N GLN A 494 45.93 -35.09 28.27
CA GLN A 494 46.65 -34.70 29.49
C GLN A 494 47.74 -33.68 29.13
N GLU A 495 48.23 -32.95 30.12
CA GLU A 495 48.93 -31.68 29.97
C GLU A 495 50.30 -31.76 29.27
N ALA A 496 50.62 -30.76 28.45
CA ALA A 496 51.99 -30.39 28.09
C ALA A 496 52.11 -28.87 27.94
N THR A 497 52.60 -28.25 29.01
CA THR A 497 52.95 -26.83 29.20
C THR A 497 53.54 -26.09 27.99
N GLU A 498 53.06 -24.86 27.77
CA GLU A 498 53.86 -23.78 27.16
C GLU A 498 53.85 -22.52 28.06
N TRP A 499 54.78 -21.59 27.82
CA TRP A 499 55.24 -20.62 28.82
C TRP A 499 54.28 -19.44 29.05
N ARG A 500 54.08 -19.06 30.32
CA ARG A 500 53.31 -17.85 30.69
C ARG A 500 54.19 -16.61 30.66
N ASP A 501 53.80 -15.64 29.85
CA ASP A 501 54.26 -14.26 29.98
C ASP A 501 53.47 -13.55 31.12
N PRO A 502 54.09 -12.82 32.07
CA PRO A 502 53.38 -12.30 33.25
C PRO A 502 52.44 -11.09 33.01
N ASN A 503 52.36 -10.55 31.79
CA ASN A 503 51.81 -9.20 31.52
C ASN A 503 50.75 -9.12 30.41
N LEU A 504 49.82 -10.09 30.32
CA LEU A 504 48.57 -9.90 29.58
C LEU A 504 47.40 -9.64 30.55
N SER A 505 46.98 -8.38 30.62
CA SER A 505 45.75 -7.96 31.31
C SER A 505 44.52 -8.31 30.46
N LEU A 506 43.51 -8.94 31.07
CA LEU A 506 42.25 -9.19 30.38
C LEU A 506 41.50 -7.86 30.11
N PRO A 507 40.84 -7.70 28.95
CA PRO A 507 39.86 -6.63 28.74
C PRO A 507 38.72 -6.78 29.75
N GLY A 508 38.22 -5.67 30.31
CA GLY A 508 37.24 -5.69 31.41
C GLY A 508 37.83 -5.76 32.83
N SER A 509 39.09 -5.34 33.00
CA SER A 509 39.73 -5.15 34.32
C SER A 509 39.56 -3.70 34.81
N CYS A 510 39.32 -3.53 36.12
CA CYS A 510 39.26 -2.20 36.74
C CYS A 510 40.62 -1.49 36.58
N GLN A 511 40.60 -0.21 36.20
CA GLN A 511 41.80 0.59 35.98
C GLN A 511 41.91 1.73 37.01
N PRO A 512 43.13 2.09 37.45
CA PRO A 512 43.37 3.28 38.26
C PRO A 512 42.79 4.54 37.61
N ALA A 513 42.04 5.34 38.37
CA ALA A 513 41.30 6.50 37.88
C ALA A 513 41.49 7.68 38.84
N PRO A 514 41.66 8.94 38.38
CA PRO A 514 42.13 10.03 39.23
C PRO A 514 41.06 10.67 40.14
N SER A 515 39.83 10.14 40.19
CA SER A 515 38.80 10.57 41.15
C SER A 515 37.79 9.46 41.40
N CYS A 516 37.08 9.52 42.53
CA CYS A 516 36.05 8.53 42.89
C CYS A 516 34.96 8.42 41.80
N GLN A 517 34.45 9.55 41.31
CA GLN A 517 33.52 9.60 40.18
C GLN A 517 34.04 8.82 38.96
N LYS A 518 35.27 9.11 38.50
CA LYS A 518 35.89 8.41 37.35
C LYS A 518 36.15 6.93 37.62
N CYS A 519 36.35 6.55 38.88
CA CYS A 519 36.52 5.16 39.30
C CYS A 519 35.21 4.36 39.22
N ILE A 520 34.09 4.92 39.69
CA ILE A 520 32.80 4.24 39.66
C ILE A 520 32.30 4.05 38.22
N LEU A 521 32.62 5.00 37.34
CA LEU A 521 32.28 5.00 35.92
C LEU A 521 33.21 4.14 35.04
N SER A 522 34.43 3.79 35.48
CA SER A 522 35.39 3.07 34.62
C SER A 522 35.07 1.58 34.47
N HIS A 523 34.58 0.92 35.53
CA HIS A 523 34.09 -0.46 35.46
C HIS A 523 33.19 -0.85 36.65
N PRO A 524 32.16 -1.70 36.48
CA PRO A 524 31.35 -2.23 37.60
C PRO A 524 32.11 -2.99 38.70
N SER A 525 33.32 -3.49 38.43
CA SER A 525 34.16 -4.15 39.46
C SER A 525 35.15 -3.21 40.17
N CYS A 526 35.11 -1.91 39.88
CA CYS A 526 35.87 -0.91 40.62
C CYS A 526 35.19 -0.51 41.94
N ALA A 527 36.00 -0.26 42.95
CA ALA A 527 35.66 0.42 44.19
C ALA A 527 36.74 1.49 44.48
N TRP A 528 36.44 2.41 45.39
CA TRP A 528 37.35 3.51 45.74
C TRP A 528 37.65 3.57 47.23
N CYS A 529 38.90 3.83 47.62
CA CYS A 529 39.27 4.04 49.02
C CYS A 529 39.38 5.52 49.38
N LYS A 530 38.43 6.04 50.18
CA LYS A 530 38.43 7.45 50.63
C LYS A 530 39.33 7.73 51.83
N GLN A 531 39.78 6.69 52.53
CA GLN A 531 40.70 6.74 53.67
C GLN A 531 41.90 7.66 53.37
N LEU A 532 42.04 8.76 54.11
CA LEU A 532 43.00 9.84 53.82
C LEU A 532 44.42 9.30 53.54
N ASN A 533 44.96 8.50 54.47
CA ASN A 533 46.32 7.97 54.43
C ASN A 533 46.46 6.62 53.67
N PHE A 534 45.71 6.41 52.58
CA PHE A 534 45.75 5.14 51.81
C PHE A 534 46.91 5.07 50.80
N THR A 535 47.29 6.20 50.21
CA THR A 535 48.40 6.32 49.26
C THR A 535 49.70 6.70 49.97
N ALA A 536 50.82 6.15 49.49
CA ALA A 536 52.14 6.52 49.99
C ALA A 536 52.63 7.84 49.38
N SER A 537 53.53 8.55 50.06
CA SER A 537 54.14 9.79 49.53
C SER A 537 54.85 9.54 48.19
N GLY A 538 54.31 10.11 47.11
CA GLY A 538 54.79 9.91 45.74
C GLY A 538 54.10 8.78 44.95
N GLU A 539 53.15 8.07 45.55
CA GLU A 539 52.21 7.21 44.82
C GLU A 539 51.04 8.05 44.28
N ALA A 540 50.64 7.82 43.03
CA ALA A 540 49.58 8.62 42.41
C ALA A 540 48.19 8.30 43.00
N GLU A 541 47.41 9.33 43.35
CA GLU A 541 46.06 9.24 43.92
C GLU A 541 45.09 8.35 43.12
N ALA A 542 45.34 8.16 41.82
CA ALA A 542 44.60 7.23 40.98
C ALA A 542 44.59 5.77 41.51
N ARG A 543 45.57 5.39 42.35
CA ARG A 543 45.66 4.08 43.04
C ARG A 543 44.59 3.86 44.11
N ARG A 544 43.84 4.89 44.51
CA ARG A 544 42.62 4.73 45.33
C ARG A 544 41.53 3.97 44.59
N CYS A 545 41.57 3.93 43.26
CA CYS A 545 40.69 3.11 42.43
C CYS A 545 41.31 1.75 42.13
N ALA A 546 40.65 0.67 42.57
CA ALA A 546 41.02 -0.70 42.21
C ALA A 546 39.83 -1.65 42.44
N ARG A 547 40.04 -2.98 42.34
CA ARG A 547 39.03 -3.95 42.80
C ARG A 547 38.92 -3.94 44.32
N ARG A 548 37.73 -4.22 44.86
CA ARG A 548 37.45 -4.38 46.31
C ARG A 548 38.54 -5.20 47.03
N GLU A 549 38.87 -6.36 46.47
CA GLU A 549 39.84 -7.31 47.04
C GLU A 549 41.25 -6.70 47.15
N GLU A 550 41.67 -5.92 46.15
CA GLU A 550 42.98 -5.25 46.12
C GLU A 550 43.03 -4.10 47.13
N LEU A 551 41.97 -3.28 47.24
CA LEU A 551 41.90 -2.20 48.22
C LEU A 551 41.92 -2.74 49.66
N LEU A 552 41.17 -3.81 49.94
CA LEU A 552 41.19 -4.48 51.24
C LEU A 552 42.56 -5.11 51.55
N ALA A 553 43.19 -5.78 50.57
CA ALA A 553 44.54 -6.33 50.72
C ALA A 553 45.62 -5.25 50.93
N ARG A 554 45.41 -4.05 50.38
CA ARG A 554 46.24 -2.85 50.60
C ARG A 554 45.92 -2.12 51.92
N GLY A 555 44.99 -2.60 52.75
CA GLY A 555 44.69 -2.02 54.06
C GLY A 555 43.68 -0.87 54.05
N CYS A 556 42.85 -0.75 53.01
CA CYS A 556 41.66 0.09 53.08
C CYS A 556 40.65 -0.50 54.08
N LEU A 557 40.13 0.31 55.00
CA LEU A 557 39.10 -0.13 55.94
C LEU A 557 37.75 -0.35 55.21
N PRO A 558 36.97 -1.39 55.54
CA PRO A 558 35.69 -1.67 54.86
C PRO A 558 34.64 -0.55 54.93
N GLY A 559 34.71 0.35 55.92
CA GLY A 559 33.84 1.54 56.04
C GLY A 559 34.33 2.75 55.23
N GLU A 560 35.59 2.71 54.74
CA GLU A 560 36.21 3.72 53.90
C GLU A 560 36.20 3.34 52.41
N LEU A 561 35.47 2.27 52.07
CA LEU A 561 35.33 1.74 50.72
C LEU A 561 34.03 2.24 50.08
N GLU A 562 34.15 3.16 49.13
CA GLU A 562 33.04 3.61 48.29
C GLU A 562 32.85 2.62 47.14
N GLU A 563 31.81 1.79 47.27
CA GLU A 563 31.42 0.78 46.28
C GLU A 563 29.90 0.83 46.02
N PRO A 564 29.38 1.91 45.42
CA PRO A 564 27.98 1.96 44.98
C PRO A 564 27.68 0.81 44.00
N ARG A 565 26.48 0.24 44.17
CA ARG A 565 25.92 -0.86 43.39
C ARG A 565 24.53 -0.49 42.88
N GLY A 566 24.13 -1.11 41.78
CA GLY A 566 22.73 -1.11 41.37
C GLY A 566 21.82 -1.67 42.47
N ARG A 567 20.58 -1.16 42.53
CA ARG A 567 19.55 -1.63 43.46
C ARG A 567 18.15 -1.47 42.86
N GLN A 568 17.25 -2.36 43.25
CA GLN A 568 15.82 -2.25 42.98
C GLN A 568 15.03 -2.04 44.28
N GLU A 569 14.09 -1.11 44.26
CA GLU A 569 13.21 -0.74 45.37
C GLU A 569 11.78 -0.79 44.84
N VAL A 570 10.98 -1.76 45.31
CA VAL A 570 9.59 -1.93 44.86
C VAL A 570 8.70 -0.97 45.63
N LEU A 571 8.03 -0.06 44.93
CA LEU A 571 7.22 1.01 45.51
C LEU A 571 5.74 0.62 45.63
N GLN A 572 5.26 -0.25 44.73
CA GLN A 572 3.91 -0.80 44.72
C GLN A 572 3.92 -2.20 44.09
N ASP A 573 3.43 -3.19 44.85
CA ASP A 573 3.29 -4.61 44.44
C ASP A 573 1.96 -5.18 44.97
N ASP A 574 0.85 -4.59 44.50
CA ASP A 574 -0.49 -5.09 44.79
C ASP A 574 -0.60 -6.54 44.27
N PRO A 575 -1.17 -7.47 45.06
CA PRO A 575 -1.15 -8.89 44.75
C PRO A 575 -2.02 -9.22 43.54
N LEU A 576 -1.52 -10.10 42.68
CA LEU A 576 -2.25 -10.60 41.51
C LEU A 576 -3.61 -11.17 41.94
N SER A 577 -4.69 -10.70 41.31
CA SER A 577 -6.05 -10.97 41.74
C SER A 577 -6.99 -11.17 40.55
N GLN A 578 -8.02 -12.00 40.72
CA GLN A 578 -9.09 -12.22 39.74
C GLN A 578 -10.18 -11.13 39.79
N GLY A 579 -10.09 -10.17 40.73
CA GLY A 579 -11.16 -9.24 41.05
C GLY A 579 -12.41 -9.95 41.59
N THR A 580 -13.54 -9.25 41.57
CA THR A 580 -14.87 -9.88 41.72
C THR A 580 -15.59 -9.76 40.39
N ARG A 581 -15.81 -10.90 39.70
CA ARG A 581 -16.33 -10.94 38.32
C ARG A 581 -15.45 -10.18 37.32
N GLY A 582 -14.14 -10.29 37.45
CA GLY A 582 -13.16 -9.58 36.61
C GLY A 582 -13.02 -8.08 36.90
N GLU A 583 -14.04 -7.40 37.42
CA GLU A 583 -13.90 -6.00 37.84
C GLU A 583 -12.97 -5.87 39.05
N GLY A 584 -12.02 -4.93 38.95
CA GLY A 584 -10.98 -4.72 39.96
C GLY A 584 -9.88 -5.78 40.00
N ALA A 585 -9.78 -6.65 38.98
CA ALA A 585 -8.68 -7.61 38.86
C ALA A 585 -7.31 -6.90 38.75
N THR A 586 -6.27 -7.57 39.22
CA THR A 586 -4.88 -7.08 39.19
C THR A 586 -4.07 -8.05 38.35
N GLN A 587 -4.02 -7.84 37.02
CA GLN A 587 -3.36 -8.80 36.14
C GLN A 587 -1.83 -8.66 36.06
N LEU A 588 -1.25 -7.49 36.39
CA LEU A 588 0.19 -7.23 36.33
C LEU A 588 0.74 -6.80 37.71
N ALA A 589 1.90 -7.35 38.12
CA ALA A 589 2.57 -6.98 39.36
C ALA A 589 4.11 -7.20 39.29
N PRO A 590 4.96 -6.28 39.80
CA PRO A 590 4.62 -5.03 40.49
C PRO A 590 4.05 -3.95 39.56
N GLN A 591 3.47 -2.90 40.13
CA GLN A 591 2.89 -1.77 39.40
C GLN A 591 3.82 -0.54 39.41
N ARG A 592 4.67 -0.38 40.44
CA ARG A 592 5.66 0.70 40.51
C ARG A 592 6.96 0.25 41.16
N VAL A 593 8.09 0.49 40.48
CA VAL A 593 9.43 0.11 40.94
C VAL A 593 10.42 1.25 40.69
N ARG A 594 11.36 1.45 41.61
CA ARG A 594 12.55 2.29 41.40
C ARG A 594 13.75 1.41 41.13
N VAL A 595 14.37 1.58 39.96
CA VAL A 595 15.58 0.87 39.55
C VAL A 595 16.73 1.88 39.53
N THR A 596 17.71 1.68 40.41
CA THR A 596 18.95 2.44 40.41
C THR A 596 20.02 1.60 39.72
N LEU A 597 20.58 2.09 38.61
CA LEU A 597 21.65 1.46 37.86
C LEU A 597 23.02 2.03 38.24
N ARG A 598 24.08 1.25 38.04
CA ARG A 598 25.45 1.75 37.91
C ARG A 598 25.88 1.54 36.45
N PRO A 599 26.53 2.50 35.78
CA PRO A 599 26.97 2.31 34.40
C PRO A 599 27.79 1.02 34.21
N GLY A 600 27.41 0.22 33.21
CA GLY A 600 27.91 -1.13 32.93
C GLY A 600 27.26 -2.26 33.73
N GLU A 601 26.68 -2.00 34.91
CA GLU A 601 26.08 -3.01 35.79
C GLU A 601 24.59 -3.20 35.47
N PRO A 602 24.16 -4.38 34.98
CA PRO A 602 22.75 -4.63 34.72
C PRO A 602 21.94 -4.85 36.02
N GLN A 603 20.65 -4.58 35.98
CA GLN A 603 19.68 -4.94 37.02
C GLN A 603 18.50 -5.68 36.39
N GLN A 604 18.08 -6.81 36.97
CA GLN A 604 16.99 -7.63 36.43
C GLN A 604 15.76 -7.62 37.36
N LEU A 605 14.66 -7.09 36.85
CA LEU A 605 13.36 -7.01 37.51
C LEU A 605 12.46 -8.16 37.08
N ARG A 606 11.82 -8.84 38.05
CA ARG A 606 10.77 -9.84 37.76
C ARG A 606 9.40 -9.17 37.68
N VAL A 607 8.75 -9.29 36.54
CA VAL A 607 7.36 -8.88 36.30
C VAL A 607 6.51 -10.14 36.19
N ARG A 608 5.33 -10.13 36.81
CA ARG A 608 4.39 -11.27 36.82
C ARG A 608 3.09 -10.86 36.16
N PHE A 609 2.53 -11.73 35.33
CA PHE A 609 1.21 -11.53 34.73
C PHE A 609 0.29 -12.73 35.00
N LEU A 610 -0.95 -12.48 35.41
CA LEU A 610 -2.00 -13.48 35.60
C LEU A 610 -3.11 -13.24 34.57
N ARG A 611 -3.48 -14.26 33.78
CA ARG A 611 -4.68 -14.19 32.93
C ARG A 611 -5.93 -14.39 33.79
N ALA A 612 -6.61 -13.29 34.14
CA ALA A 612 -7.82 -13.32 34.96
C ALA A 612 -9.01 -13.97 34.22
N GLU A 613 -9.95 -14.50 35.00
CA GLU A 613 -11.20 -15.09 34.54
C GLU A 613 -12.31 -14.04 34.52
N GLY A 614 -13.18 -14.07 33.49
CA GLY A 614 -14.30 -13.13 33.37
C GLY A 614 -13.92 -11.66 33.14
N TYR A 615 -12.68 -11.35 32.74
CA TYR A 615 -12.19 -9.97 32.62
C TYR A 615 -13.05 -9.11 31.67
N PRO A 616 -13.41 -7.86 32.02
CA PRO A 616 -14.30 -7.02 31.24
C PRO A 616 -13.85 -6.79 29.78
N VAL A 617 -14.83 -6.80 28.87
CA VAL A 617 -14.63 -6.57 27.43
C VAL A 617 -15.48 -5.41 26.94
N ASP A 618 -14.87 -4.53 26.16
CA ASP A 618 -15.57 -3.58 25.30
C ASP A 618 -15.38 -4.03 23.84
N LEU A 619 -16.49 -4.27 23.13
CA LEU A 619 -16.51 -4.64 21.71
C LEU A 619 -17.16 -3.53 20.89
N TYR A 620 -16.39 -2.93 19.97
CA TYR A 620 -16.93 -1.99 18.99
C TYR A 620 -17.03 -2.68 17.63
N TYR A 621 -18.25 -2.84 17.13
CA TYR A 621 -18.53 -3.43 15.84
C TYR A 621 -18.49 -2.33 14.78
N LEU A 622 -17.57 -2.45 13.83
CA LEU A 622 -17.32 -1.48 12.77
C LEU A 622 -17.63 -2.12 11.41
N MET A 623 -18.78 -1.75 10.85
CA MET A 623 -19.38 -2.43 9.71
C MET A 623 -19.33 -1.59 8.43
N ASP A 624 -18.87 -2.21 7.36
CA ASP A 624 -19.06 -1.71 6.01
C ASP A 624 -20.56 -1.70 5.63
N LEU A 625 -21.04 -0.57 5.12
CA LEU A 625 -22.39 -0.39 4.59
C LEU A 625 -22.38 0.02 3.10
N SER A 626 -21.40 -0.49 2.36
CA SER A 626 -21.44 -0.69 0.90
C SER A 626 -22.73 -1.38 0.43
N TYR A 627 -22.94 -1.48 -0.88
CA TYR A 627 -24.17 -2.10 -1.41
C TYR A 627 -24.19 -3.63 -1.32
N SER A 628 -23.03 -4.28 -1.25
CA SER A 628 -22.88 -5.74 -1.12
C SER A 628 -23.28 -6.23 0.27
N MET A 629 -22.85 -5.54 1.33
CA MET A 629 -23.05 -5.87 2.76
C MET A 629 -24.51 -5.76 3.27
N LYS A 630 -25.48 -6.00 2.40
CA LYS A 630 -26.91 -5.75 2.60
C LYS A 630 -27.61 -6.87 3.37
N ASP A 631 -27.33 -8.12 3.01
CA ASP A 631 -27.80 -9.29 3.74
C ASP A 631 -26.98 -9.55 5.03
N ASP A 632 -25.69 -9.18 5.06
CA ASP A 632 -24.93 -9.06 6.32
C ASP A 632 -25.63 -8.12 7.29
N LEU A 633 -26.12 -6.96 6.84
CA LEU A 633 -26.86 -6.05 7.73
C LEU A 633 -28.14 -6.68 8.27
N GLU A 634 -28.84 -7.50 7.48
CA GLU A 634 -30.01 -8.27 7.96
C GLU A 634 -29.62 -9.37 8.95
N ARG A 635 -28.44 -9.98 8.81
CA ARG A 635 -27.86 -10.93 9.78
C ARG A 635 -27.45 -10.21 11.07
N VAL A 636 -26.63 -9.16 11.00
CA VAL A 636 -26.04 -8.46 12.15
C VAL A 636 -27.11 -7.86 13.06
N ARG A 637 -28.23 -7.39 12.50
CA ARG A 637 -29.44 -6.99 13.27
C ARG A 637 -29.93 -8.10 14.20
N GLN A 638 -30.12 -9.32 13.68
CA GLN A 638 -30.59 -10.49 14.45
C GLN A 638 -29.51 -11.00 15.42
N LEU A 639 -28.24 -10.74 15.10
CA LEU A 639 -27.08 -11.31 15.76
C LEU A 639 -26.63 -10.52 16.99
N GLY A 640 -27.02 -9.25 17.14
CA GLY A 640 -26.62 -8.38 18.26
C GLY A 640 -26.94 -8.97 19.64
N HIS A 641 -28.16 -9.46 19.85
CA HIS A 641 -28.54 -10.13 21.09
C HIS A 641 -27.76 -11.43 21.31
N ALA A 642 -27.63 -12.26 20.26
CA ALA A 642 -26.90 -13.53 20.34
C ALA A 642 -25.41 -13.32 20.65
N LEU A 643 -24.77 -12.31 20.06
CA LEU A 643 -23.37 -11.96 20.30
C LEU A 643 -23.15 -11.48 21.75
N LEU A 644 -24.02 -10.61 22.27
CA LEU A 644 -23.90 -10.15 23.66
C LEU A 644 -24.12 -11.31 24.65
N VAL A 645 -25.16 -12.13 24.45
CA VAL A 645 -25.42 -13.31 25.29
C VAL A 645 -24.24 -14.28 25.26
N ARG A 646 -23.65 -14.55 24.09
CA ARG A 646 -22.46 -15.41 23.99
C ARG A 646 -21.25 -14.81 24.71
N LEU A 647 -20.99 -13.51 24.59
CA LEU A 647 -19.91 -12.85 25.33
C LEU A 647 -20.17 -12.84 26.85
N GLN A 648 -21.43 -12.82 27.28
CA GLN A 648 -21.84 -12.99 28.68
C GLN A 648 -21.64 -14.43 29.22
N GLU A 649 -21.52 -15.44 28.36
CA GLU A 649 -21.05 -16.79 28.77
C GLU A 649 -19.56 -16.80 29.16
N VAL A 650 -18.79 -15.74 28.82
CA VAL A 650 -17.33 -15.64 28.98
C VAL A 650 -16.90 -14.54 29.96
N THR A 651 -17.65 -13.43 30.06
CA THR A 651 -17.43 -12.35 31.04
C THR A 651 -18.74 -11.69 31.46
N ASP A 652 -18.93 -11.48 32.76
CA ASP A 652 -20.10 -10.80 33.34
C ASP A 652 -20.22 -9.31 32.90
N SER A 653 -19.18 -8.72 32.31
CA SER A 653 -19.06 -7.27 32.08
C SER A 653 -18.69 -6.92 30.62
N VAL A 654 -19.60 -7.25 29.69
CA VAL A 654 -19.52 -6.87 28.28
C VAL A 654 -20.13 -5.47 28.04
N ARG A 655 -19.54 -4.69 27.13
CA ARG A 655 -20.24 -3.61 26.40
C ARG A 655 -20.10 -3.80 24.90
N ILE A 656 -21.14 -3.46 24.17
CA ILE A 656 -21.18 -3.43 22.71
C ILE A 656 -21.46 -2.01 22.20
N GLY A 657 -20.83 -1.64 21.09
CA GLY A 657 -21.07 -0.38 20.36
C GLY A 657 -21.05 -0.62 18.86
N PHE A 658 -21.57 0.32 18.08
CA PHE A 658 -21.67 0.21 16.63
C PHE A 658 -21.22 1.48 15.92
N GLY A 659 -20.50 1.31 14.82
CA GLY A 659 -20.29 2.33 13.80
C GLY A 659 -20.27 1.70 12.41
N SER A 660 -20.44 2.55 11.41
CA SER A 660 -20.45 2.15 10.02
C SER A 660 -19.53 3.00 9.16
N PHE A 661 -19.08 2.44 8.04
CA PHE A 661 -18.33 3.16 7.01
C PHE A 661 -18.84 2.84 5.62
N VAL A 662 -18.46 3.69 4.67
CA VAL A 662 -18.51 3.46 3.21
C VAL A 662 -17.24 4.14 2.70
N ASP A 663 -17.32 5.25 1.93
CA ASP A 663 -16.14 6.03 1.55
C ASP A 663 -16.35 7.57 1.48
N LYS A 664 -15.24 8.31 1.32
CA LYS A 664 -15.14 9.77 1.24
C LYS A 664 -16.08 10.33 0.19
N THR A 665 -16.85 11.35 0.57
CA THR A 665 -17.99 11.83 -0.23
C THR A 665 -17.60 12.76 -1.41
N VAL A 666 -16.58 12.39 -2.17
CA VAL A 666 -16.08 13.11 -3.35
C VAL A 666 -15.96 12.16 -4.56
N LEU A 667 -15.82 12.69 -5.78
CA LEU A 667 -15.37 11.87 -6.91
C LEU A 667 -13.85 11.63 -6.77
N PRO A 668 -13.28 10.48 -7.19
CA PRO A 668 -13.95 9.39 -7.91
C PRO A 668 -14.91 8.55 -7.04
N PHE A 669 -14.55 8.39 -5.76
CA PHE A 669 -15.09 7.40 -4.82
C PHE A 669 -16.61 7.26 -4.80
N VAL A 670 -17.32 8.39 -4.81
CA VAL A 670 -18.79 8.40 -4.85
C VAL A 670 -19.33 9.31 -5.94
N SER A 671 -20.49 8.92 -6.48
CA SER A 671 -21.15 9.69 -7.54
C SER A 671 -21.74 11.01 -7.01
N THR A 672 -20.98 12.10 -7.11
CA THR A 672 -21.37 13.46 -6.68
C THR A 672 -22.58 14.07 -7.42
N VAL A 673 -23.24 13.33 -8.31
CA VAL A 673 -24.47 13.76 -8.99
C VAL A 673 -25.61 13.90 -7.95
N PRO A 674 -26.28 15.06 -7.81
CA PRO A 674 -27.24 15.30 -6.71
C PRO A 674 -28.51 14.43 -6.65
N SER A 675 -28.69 13.50 -7.58
CA SER A 675 -29.70 12.43 -7.54
C SER A 675 -29.14 11.10 -7.06
N LYS A 676 -27.87 10.79 -7.35
CA LYS A 676 -27.14 9.61 -6.84
C LYS A 676 -26.60 9.83 -5.43
N LEU A 677 -26.08 11.02 -5.08
CA LEU A 677 -25.76 11.37 -3.69
C LEU A 677 -26.93 11.19 -2.71
N ARG A 678 -28.19 11.20 -3.17
CA ARG A 678 -29.38 10.97 -2.35
C ARG A 678 -29.92 9.54 -2.39
N HIS A 679 -29.52 8.76 -3.40
CA HIS A 679 -29.91 7.36 -3.60
C HIS A 679 -28.78 6.69 -4.42
N PRO A 680 -27.68 6.25 -3.78
CA PRO A 680 -26.49 5.78 -4.49
C PRO A 680 -26.73 4.45 -5.22
N CYS A 681 -27.57 3.60 -4.65
CA CYS A 681 -27.87 2.23 -5.09
C CYS A 681 -28.25 2.06 -6.57
N PRO A 682 -28.07 0.86 -7.15
CA PRO A 682 -28.36 0.59 -8.56
C PRO A 682 -29.84 0.83 -8.93
N SER A 683 -30.75 0.35 -8.08
CA SER A 683 -32.20 0.47 -8.24
C SER A 683 -32.74 1.75 -7.62
N ARG A 684 -33.69 2.40 -8.31
CA ARG A 684 -34.48 3.53 -7.77
C ARG A 684 -35.69 3.11 -6.92
N LEU A 685 -35.96 1.80 -6.82
CA LEU A 685 -37.04 1.25 -6.01
C LEU A 685 -36.57 0.89 -4.58
N GLU A 686 -35.27 0.92 -4.33
CA GLU A 686 -34.67 0.46 -3.07
C GLU A 686 -34.30 1.63 -2.15
N SER A 687 -34.42 1.39 -0.84
CA SER A 687 -34.13 2.37 0.19
C SER A 687 -32.67 2.26 0.61
N CYS A 688 -31.88 3.27 0.26
CA CYS A 688 -30.47 3.37 0.62
C CYS A 688 -30.17 4.78 1.15
N GLN A 689 -29.24 4.88 2.09
CA GLN A 689 -28.83 6.19 2.62
C GLN A 689 -27.76 6.87 1.74
N PRO A 690 -27.55 8.19 1.88
CA PRO A 690 -26.42 8.88 1.26
C PRO A 690 -25.06 8.27 1.66
N PRO A 691 -24.00 8.42 0.84
CA PRO A 691 -22.65 7.99 1.22
C PRO A 691 -22.03 8.89 2.31
N PHE A 692 -21.11 8.31 3.07
CA PHE A 692 -20.31 8.91 4.16
C PHE A 692 -19.05 8.04 4.37
N SER A 693 -17.90 8.60 4.77
CA SER A 693 -16.72 7.75 5.02
C SER A 693 -16.79 7.04 6.38
N PHE A 694 -17.19 7.73 7.46
CA PHE A 694 -17.41 7.09 8.78
C PHE A 694 -18.53 7.75 9.58
N HIS A 695 -19.38 6.92 10.19
CA HIS A 695 -20.43 7.32 11.12
C HIS A 695 -20.38 6.46 12.40
N HIS A 696 -20.15 7.10 13.54
CA HIS A 696 -20.39 6.52 14.86
C HIS A 696 -21.88 6.58 15.20
N VAL A 697 -22.50 5.41 15.44
CA VAL A 697 -23.95 5.28 15.64
C VAL A 697 -24.31 5.04 17.10
N LEU A 698 -23.58 4.14 17.79
CA LEU A 698 -23.89 3.70 19.14
C LEU A 698 -22.61 3.60 20.00
N SER A 699 -22.54 4.43 21.04
CA SER A 699 -21.51 4.37 22.08
C SER A 699 -21.61 3.08 22.91
N LEU A 700 -20.47 2.60 23.40
CA LEU A 700 -20.32 1.34 24.13
C LEU A 700 -21.27 1.22 25.33
N THR A 701 -22.27 0.34 25.22
CA THR A 701 -23.35 0.12 26.18
C THR A 701 -23.49 -1.36 26.55
N GLY A 702 -24.06 -1.65 27.73
CA GLY A 702 -24.46 -3.02 28.11
C GLY A 702 -25.86 -3.41 27.62
N ASP A 703 -26.55 -2.53 26.90
CA ASP A 703 -27.91 -2.70 26.40
C ASP A 703 -27.93 -3.38 25.01
N ALA A 704 -28.32 -4.65 24.96
CA ALA A 704 -28.48 -5.41 23.72
C ALA A 704 -29.62 -4.85 22.83
N GLU A 705 -30.72 -4.39 23.43
CA GLU A 705 -31.88 -3.88 22.70
C GLU A 705 -31.56 -2.54 22.04
N ALA A 706 -30.67 -1.73 22.64
CA ALA A 706 -30.11 -0.55 21.98
C ALA A 706 -29.29 -0.90 20.73
N PHE A 707 -28.46 -1.94 20.78
CA PHE A 707 -27.70 -2.38 19.60
C PHE A 707 -28.63 -2.87 18.49
N GLU A 708 -29.54 -3.80 18.78
CA GLU A 708 -30.51 -4.30 17.81
C GLU A 708 -31.37 -3.17 17.21
N ARG A 709 -31.80 -2.21 18.04
CA ARG A 709 -32.59 -1.06 17.59
C ARG A 709 -31.82 -0.10 16.69
N GLU A 710 -30.60 0.30 17.05
CA GLU A 710 -29.86 1.29 16.24
C GLU A 710 -29.24 0.68 14.97
N VAL A 711 -28.84 -0.61 14.99
CA VAL A 711 -28.44 -1.35 13.78
C VAL A 711 -29.66 -1.65 12.91
N GLY A 712 -30.81 -1.95 13.52
CA GLY A 712 -32.11 -2.06 12.86
C GLY A 712 -32.57 -0.80 12.11
N ARG A 713 -31.97 0.35 12.41
CA ARG A 713 -32.26 1.66 11.78
C ARG A 713 -31.27 2.05 10.68
N GLN A 714 -30.16 1.33 10.53
CA GLN A 714 -29.22 1.55 9.43
C GLN A 714 -29.75 0.98 8.12
N ASN A 715 -29.28 1.52 6.99
CA ASN A 715 -29.46 0.98 5.65
C ASN A 715 -28.11 0.96 4.92
N VAL A 716 -27.97 0.14 3.88
CA VAL A 716 -26.83 0.23 2.95
C VAL A 716 -26.82 1.52 2.15
N SER A 717 -25.67 1.80 1.55
CA SER A 717 -25.35 3.01 0.79
C SER A 717 -24.80 2.62 -0.59
N GLY A 718 -23.78 3.32 -1.09
CA GLY A 718 -23.03 2.90 -2.28
C GLY A 718 -21.96 3.89 -2.76
N ASN A 719 -20.80 3.34 -3.07
CA ASN A 719 -19.62 3.93 -3.70
C ASN A 719 -19.66 3.79 -5.24
N LEU A 720 -18.49 3.81 -5.91
CA LEU A 720 -18.35 3.77 -7.38
C LEU A 720 -17.13 2.95 -7.87
N ASP A 721 -16.08 2.88 -7.07
CA ASP A 721 -14.91 2.00 -7.17
C ASP A 721 -15.13 0.73 -6.31
N LEU A 722 -14.06 0.11 -5.79
CA LEU A 722 -14.10 -1.13 -5.00
C LEU A 722 -13.49 -0.98 -3.59
N PRO A 723 -12.31 -0.35 -3.39
CA PRO A 723 -11.75 -0.21 -2.06
C PRO A 723 -12.56 0.78 -1.22
N GLU A 724 -12.79 0.46 0.05
CA GLU A 724 -13.64 1.26 0.94
C GLU A 724 -12.84 2.13 1.92
N GLY A 725 -13.49 3.13 2.49
CA GLY A 725 -12.91 4.10 3.43
C GLY A 725 -12.66 3.58 4.86
N GLY A 726 -12.61 2.26 5.06
CA GLY A 726 -12.52 1.62 6.38
C GLY A 726 -11.36 2.10 7.26
N PHE A 727 -10.27 2.59 6.68
CA PHE A 727 -9.13 3.14 7.42
C PHE A 727 -9.39 4.51 8.07
N ASP A 728 -10.22 5.39 7.46
CA ASP A 728 -10.74 6.59 8.14
C ASP A 728 -11.47 6.16 9.43
N ALA A 729 -12.29 5.13 9.31
CA ALA A 729 -13.19 4.66 10.35
C ALA A 729 -12.47 4.00 11.53
N ILE A 730 -11.51 3.10 11.26
CA ILE A 730 -10.65 2.51 12.31
C ILE A 730 -9.89 3.61 13.06
N LEU A 731 -9.31 4.58 12.35
CA LEU A 731 -8.55 5.66 12.98
C LEU A 731 -9.44 6.54 13.86
N GLN A 732 -10.60 6.98 13.37
CA GLN A 732 -11.53 7.79 14.18
C GLN A 732 -12.05 6.99 15.39
N ALA A 733 -12.35 5.70 15.25
CA ALA A 733 -12.77 4.84 16.38
C ALA A 733 -11.67 4.67 17.46
N ALA A 734 -10.39 4.70 17.07
CA ALA A 734 -9.26 4.65 18.00
C ALA A 734 -8.98 5.99 18.70
N LEU A 735 -9.12 7.11 17.98
CA LEU A 735 -8.83 8.46 18.49
C LEU A 735 -9.97 9.04 19.32
N CYS A 736 -11.22 8.83 18.93
CA CYS A 736 -12.40 9.47 19.51
C CYS A 736 -12.89 8.81 20.82
N GLN A 737 -11.96 8.43 21.71
CA GLN A 737 -12.25 7.48 22.80
C GLN A 737 -13.41 7.89 23.72
N LYS A 738 -13.62 9.20 23.93
CA LYS A 738 -14.72 9.74 24.74
C LYS A 738 -16.10 9.67 24.09
N GLN A 739 -16.18 9.67 22.76
CA GLN A 739 -17.44 9.53 22.00
C GLN A 739 -17.79 8.05 21.83
N ILE A 740 -16.80 7.21 21.49
CA ILE A 740 -16.98 5.76 21.40
C ILE A 740 -17.32 5.14 22.76
N GLY A 741 -16.73 5.65 23.84
CA GLY A 741 -17.03 5.25 25.22
C GLY A 741 -16.11 4.19 25.82
N TRP A 742 -14.90 4.00 25.27
CA TRP A 742 -13.95 2.96 25.70
C TRP A 742 -13.58 3.06 27.18
N ARG A 743 -13.81 2.00 27.95
CA ARG A 743 -13.26 1.82 29.32
C ARG A 743 -11.77 1.49 29.27
N ASN A 744 -11.11 1.50 30.44
CA ASN A 744 -9.76 0.94 30.57
C ASN A 744 -9.87 -0.55 30.91
N VAL A 745 -10.15 -1.36 29.89
CA VAL A 745 -10.41 -2.82 29.94
C VAL A 745 -9.89 -3.46 28.64
N SER A 746 -10.14 -4.75 28.37
CA SER A 746 -9.82 -5.33 27.06
C SER A 746 -10.70 -4.73 25.95
N ARG A 747 -10.08 -3.98 25.03
CA ARG A 747 -10.73 -3.31 23.89
C ARG A 747 -10.61 -4.16 22.63
N LEU A 748 -11.74 -4.51 22.02
CA LEU A 748 -11.85 -5.23 20.75
C LEU A 748 -12.56 -4.36 19.71
N LEU A 749 -11.98 -4.23 18.52
CA LEU A 749 -12.64 -3.60 17.37
C LEU A 749 -12.86 -4.67 16.31
N VAL A 750 -14.11 -5.03 16.03
CA VAL A 750 -14.45 -5.97 14.96
C VAL A 750 -14.64 -5.16 13.69
N PHE A 751 -13.88 -5.46 12.65
CA PHE A 751 -13.99 -4.83 11.33
C PHE A 751 -14.57 -5.83 10.35
N THR A 752 -15.68 -5.49 9.68
CA THR A 752 -16.33 -6.36 8.68
C THR A 752 -16.53 -5.64 7.35
N SER A 753 -15.99 -6.21 6.27
CA SER A 753 -16.13 -5.77 4.87
C SER A 753 -15.88 -6.96 3.93
N ASP A 754 -16.46 -6.91 2.73
CA ASP A 754 -16.23 -7.89 1.67
C ASP A 754 -15.17 -7.47 0.63
N ASP A 755 -14.80 -6.20 0.56
CA ASP A 755 -13.75 -5.67 -0.34
C ASP A 755 -12.49 -5.19 0.43
N THR A 756 -11.66 -4.43 -0.28
CA THR A 756 -10.35 -3.91 0.10
C THR A 756 -10.49 -2.50 0.71
N PHE A 757 -9.37 -1.88 1.09
CA PHE A 757 -9.36 -0.59 1.79
C PHE A 757 -8.50 0.45 1.07
N HIS A 758 -8.95 1.70 1.09
CA HIS A 758 -8.14 2.84 0.66
C HIS A 758 -7.10 3.25 1.72
N THR A 759 -5.95 3.77 1.25
CA THR A 759 -4.78 4.11 2.08
C THR A 759 -4.20 5.48 1.71
N ALA A 760 -3.37 6.06 2.58
CA ALA A 760 -2.72 7.35 2.36
C ALA A 760 -2.05 7.43 0.97
N GLY A 761 -2.39 8.47 0.21
CA GLY A 761 -2.06 8.64 -1.20
C GLY A 761 -3.30 8.58 -2.11
N ASP A 762 -4.30 7.77 -1.78
CA ASP A 762 -5.46 7.54 -2.66
C ASP A 762 -6.39 8.75 -2.74
N GLY A 763 -6.56 9.50 -1.63
CA GLY A 763 -7.37 10.72 -1.58
C GLY A 763 -6.92 11.81 -2.56
N LYS A 764 -5.66 11.74 -3.05
CA LYS A 764 -5.12 12.56 -4.13
C LYS A 764 -5.98 12.47 -5.40
N LEU A 765 -6.56 11.31 -5.70
CA LEU A 765 -7.48 11.10 -6.83
C LEU A 765 -8.75 11.96 -6.69
N GLY A 766 -9.22 12.15 -5.45
CA GLY A 766 -10.34 13.03 -5.11
C GLY A 766 -9.96 14.50 -4.91
N GLY A 767 -8.71 14.89 -5.16
CA GLY A 767 -8.22 16.24 -4.93
C GLY A 767 -7.98 16.57 -3.46
N ILE A 768 -7.80 15.55 -2.61
CA ILE A 768 -7.50 15.68 -1.19
C ILE A 768 -6.00 15.46 -1.00
N PHE A 769 -5.29 16.51 -0.54
CA PHE A 769 -3.81 16.53 -0.49
C PHE A 769 -3.24 16.71 0.93
N MET A 770 -4.10 16.90 1.94
CA MET A 770 -3.65 17.01 3.33
C MET A 770 -3.57 15.61 3.93
N PRO A 771 -2.42 15.15 4.43
CA PRO A 771 -2.34 13.87 5.13
C PRO A 771 -3.21 13.91 6.40
N SER A 772 -3.71 12.74 6.82
CA SER A 772 -4.48 12.60 8.06
C SER A 772 -3.72 13.19 9.25
N ASP A 773 -4.33 14.14 9.96
CA ASP A 773 -3.69 14.89 11.06
C ASP A 773 -3.60 14.12 12.38
N GLY A 774 -4.11 12.88 12.44
CA GLY A 774 -4.11 12.04 13.64
C GLY A 774 -5.01 12.53 14.77
N HIS A 775 -6.01 13.38 14.50
CA HIS A 775 -6.96 13.89 15.49
C HIS A 775 -8.39 13.36 15.27
N CYS A 776 -9.21 13.46 16.33
CA CYS A 776 -10.63 13.12 16.30
C CYS A 776 -11.46 14.29 15.74
N HIS A 777 -12.32 14.03 14.73
CA HIS A 777 -13.15 15.03 14.05
C HIS A 777 -14.62 14.60 13.86
N LEU A 778 -15.12 13.71 14.74
CA LEU A 778 -16.54 13.36 14.78
C LEU A 778 -17.38 14.54 15.29
N ASP A 779 -18.45 14.86 14.57
CA ASP A 779 -19.39 15.92 14.95
C ASP A 779 -20.36 15.50 16.09
N SER A 780 -21.32 16.35 16.42
CA SER A 780 -22.35 16.06 17.44
C SER A 780 -23.32 14.94 17.07
N ASN A 781 -23.30 14.46 15.82
CA ASN A 781 -24.12 13.37 15.29
C ASN A 781 -23.31 12.08 15.12
N GLY A 782 -22.00 12.10 15.45
CA GLY A 782 -21.07 10.99 15.28
C GLY A 782 -20.45 10.89 13.88
N LEU A 783 -20.70 11.84 12.97
CA LEU A 783 -20.23 11.78 11.58
C LEU A 783 -18.81 12.33 11.43
N TYR A 784 -17.94 11.68 10.65
CA TYR A 784 -16.60 12.19 10.36
C TYR A 784 -16.64 13.40 9.40
N SER A 785 -16.81 14.57 10.00
CA SER A 785 -17.11 15.84 9.34
C SER A 785 -16.01 16.38 8.41
N ARG A 786 -14.75 15.95 8.60
CA ARG A 786 -13.57 16.44 7.86
C ARG A 786 -13.00 15.42 6.87
N SER A 787 -13.74 14.35 6.57
CA SER A 787 -13.41 13.36 5.53
C SER A 787 -13.09 13.94 4.14
N PRO A 788 -13.63 15.11 3.68
CA PRO A 788 -13.22 15.73 2.42
C PRO A 788 -12.00 16.65 2.53
N GLU A 789 -11.50 16.91 3.74
CA GLU A 789 -10.33 17.78 3.98
C GLU A 789 -9.03 16.97 4.10
N PHE A 790 -9.10 15.75 4.63
CA PHE A 790 -7.95 14.87 4.87
C PHE A 790 -8.01 13.57 4.06
N ASP A 791 -6.84 13.18 3.58
CA ASP A 791 -6.55 11.90 2.95
C ASP A 791 -6.80 10.73 3.94
N TYR A 792 -6.86 9.51 3.42
CA TYR A 792 -6.86 8.29 4.24
C TYR A 792 -5.58 8.22 5.08
N PRO A 793 -5.60 7.58 6.26
CA PRO A 793 -4.39 7.36 7.03
C PRO A 793 -3.56 6.21 6.45
N SER A 794 -2.25 6.21 6.74
CA SER A 794 -1.37 5.09 6.38
C SER A 794 -1.55 3.91 7.34
N VAL A 795 -1.16 2.70 6.91
CA VAL A 795 -1.11 1.50 7.78
C VAL A 795 -0.33 1.79 9.08
N GLY A 796 0.78 2.53 8.99
CA GLY A 796 1.57 2.94 10.15
C GLY A 796 0.81 3.87 11.11
N GLN A 797 0.05 4.85 10.60
CA GLN A 797 -0.79 5.70 11.45
C GLN A 797 -1.92 4.90 12.13
N VAL A 798 -2.54 3.96 11.42
CA VAL A 798 -3.57 3.07 11.97
C VAL A 798 -2.99 2.16 13.05
N ALA A 799 -1.85 1.50 12.78
CA ALA A 799 -1.14 0.65 13.73
C ALA A 799 -0.71 1.43 14.99
N GLN A 800 -0.17 2.64 14.82
CA GLN A 800 0.21 3.53 15.92
C GLN A 800 -1.00 3.96 16.76
N ALA A 801 -2.10 4.36 16.12
CA ALA A 801 -3.32 4.78 16.83
C ALA A 801 -3.98 3.64 17.61
N LEU A 802 -4.08 2.44 17.01
CA LEU A 802 -4.57 1.24 17.69
C LEU A 802 -3.67 0.84 18.87
N SER A 803 -2.35 0.89 18.67
CA SER A 803 -1.34 0.61 19.71
C SER A 803 -1.39 1.63 20.86
N ALA A 804 -1.56 2.92 20.57
CA ALA A 804 -1.70 3.97 21.58
C ALA A 804 -3.06 3.91 22.31
N ALA A 805 -4.13 3.51 21.60
CA ALA A 805 -5.45 3.30 22.18
C ALA A 805 -5.63 1.93 22.85
N ASN A 806 -4.63 1.04 22.76
CA ASN A 806 -4.66 -0.34 23.27
C ASN A 806 -5.85 -1.18 22.73
N ILE A 807 -6.20 -0.97 21.46
CA ILE A 807 -7.31 -1.65 20.77
C ILE A 807 -6.77 -2.82 19.94
N GLN A 808 -7.41 -3.98 20.05
CA GLN A 808 -7.10 -5.17 19.26
C GLN A 808 -8.12 -5.29 18.11
N PRO A 809 -7.71 -5.10 16.85
CA PRO A 809 -8.62 -5.27 15.72
C PRO A 809 -8.79 -6.75 15.35
N ILE A 810 -10.02 -7.12 14.99
CA ILE A 810 -10.41 -8.42 14.45
C ILE A 810 -10.96 -8.16 13.05
N PHE A 811 -10.18 -8.48 12.03
CA PHE A 811 -10.58 -8.38 10.63
C PHE A 811 -11.38 -9.63 10.25
N ALA A 812 -12.69 -9.50 10.14
CA ALA A 812 -13.58 -10.55 9.66
C ALA A 812 -13.99 -10.19 8.23
N VAL A 813 -13.39 -10.87 7.25
CA VAL A 813 -13.46 -10.50 5.83
C VAL A 813 -13.68 -11.72 4.95
N THR A 814 -14.29 -11.53 3.78
CA THR A 814 -14.61 -12.63 2.86
C THR A 814 -13.37 -13.33 2.32
N SER A 815 -13.53 -14.57 1.85
CA SER A 815 -12.44 -15.42 1.34
C SER A 815 -11.63 -14.78 0.21
N ALA A 816 -12.25 -13.91 -0.60
CA ALA A 816 -11.61 -13.19 -1.71
C ALA A 816 -10.56 -12.16 -1.25
N THR A 817 -10.78 -11.49 -0.12
CA THR A 817 -9.90 -10.43 0.40
C THR A 817 -9.03 -10.89 1.56
N LEU A 818 -9.34 -12.05 2.15
CA LEU A 818 -8.63 -12.71 3.25
C LEU A 818 -7.09 -12.69 3.13
N PRO A 819 -6.44 -12.89 1.96
CA PRO A 819 -4.97 -12.80 1.86
C PRO A 819 -4.43 -11.38 2.14
N VAL A 820 -5.12 -10.34 1.69
CA VAL A 820 -4.70 -8.94 1.86
C VAL A 820 -4.76 -8.54 3.34
N TYR A 821 -5.82 -8.95 4.05
CA TYR A 821 -5.95 -8.67 5.48
C TYR A 821 -5.01 -9.52 6.35
N ARG A 822 -4.56 -10.70 5.89
CA ARG A 822 -3.47 -11.45 6.55
C ARG A 822 -2.16 -10.66 6.53
N GLU A 823 -1.77 -10.10 5.40
CA GLU A 823 -0.57 -9.25 5.33
C GLU A 823 -0.73 -7.94 6.10
N LEU A 824 -1.93 -7.34 6.11
CA LEU A 824 -2.22 -6.21 7.00
C LEU A 824 -2.07 -6.59 8.48
N SER A 825 -2.44 -7.82 8.86
CA SER A 825 -2.34 -8.32 10.24
C SER A 825 -0.88 -8.51 10.69
N ASN A 826 0.01 -8.87 9.76
CA ASN A 826 1.47 -8.89 10.00
C ASN A 826 2.00 -7.48 10.35
N LEU A 827 1.43 -6.43 9.74
CA LEU A 827 1.82 -5.03 9.96
C LEU A 827 1.13 -4.35 11.17
N ILE A 828 -0.02 -4.85 11.62
CA ILE A 828 -0.79 -4.30 12.76
C ILE A 828 -0.68 -5.28 13.95
N PRO A 829 0.25 -5.08 14.91
CA PRO A 829 0.59 -6.15 15.86
C PRO A 829 -0.47 -6.35 16.94
N LYS A 830 -0.73 -7.62 17.28
CA LYS A 830 -1.86 -8.11 18.10
C LYS A 830 -3.24 -7.82 17.48
N SER A 831 -3.32 -7.90 16.16
CA SER A 831 -4.56 -8.09 15.41
C SER A 831 -4.92 -9.58 15.29
N ALA A 832 -6.13 -9.86 14.80
CA ALA A 832 -6.54 -11.18 14.32
C ALA A 832 -7.26 -11.05 12.97
N VAL A 833 -7.24 -12.11 12.17
CA VAL A 833 -8.00 -12.23 10.91
C VAL A 833 -8.80 -13.53 10.94
N GLY A 834 -10.03 -13.48 10.46
CA GLY A 834 -10.88 -14.64 10.23
C GLY A 834 -11.66 -14.50 8.93
N GLU A 835 -11.99 -15.64 8.33
CA GLU A 835 -12.82 -15.71 7.13
C GLU A 835 -14.30 -15.51 7.50
N LEU A 836 -14.91 -14.46 6.98
CA LEU A 836 -16.32 -14.16 7.11
C LEU A 836 -17.10 -14.91 6.01
N SER A 837 -18.13 -15.66 6.40
CA SER A 837 -19.09 -16.23 5.46
C SER A 837 -19.85 -15.13 4.71
N GLU A 838 -20.23 -15.34 3.45
CA GLU A 838 -20.95 -14.38 2.58
C GLU A 838 -22.25 -13.81 3.18
N ASP A 839 -22.81 -14.41 4.24
CA ASP A 839 -24.03 -13.98 4.93
C ASP A 839 -23.81 -13.57 6.41
N SER A 840 -22.56 -13.32 6.80
CA SER A 840 -22.08 -13.09 8.18
C SER A 840 -22.50 -14.14 9.23
N SER A 841 -23.01 -15.32 8.86
CA SER A 841 -23.53 -16.31 9.83
C SER A 841 -22.48 -16.84 10.82
N ASN A 842 -21.20 -16.89 10.45
CA ASN A 842 -20.13 -17.38 11.32
C ASN A 842 -19.53 -16.33 12.28
N VAL A 843 -19.93 -15.05 12.18
CA VAL A 843 -19.18 -13.94 12.81
C VAL A 843 -19.09 -14.01 14.34
N VAL A 844 -20.09 -14.58 15.04
CA VAL A 844 -20.01 -14.80 16.51
C VAL A 844 -18.89 -15.76 16.87
N GLN A 845 -18.74 -16.85 16.12
CA GLN A 845 -17.70 -17.85 16.36
C GLN A 845 -16.31 -17.28 16.05
N LEU A 846 -16.20 -16.53 14.95
CA LEU A 846 -14.99 -15.81 14.55
C LEU A 846 -14.53 -14.85 15.65
N ILE A 847 -15.44 -14.02 16.20
CA ILE A 847 -15.14 -13.11 17.32
C ILE A 847 -14.69 -13.89 18.57
N MET A 848 -15.30 -15.03 18.86
CA MET A 848 -14.93 -15.87 20.02
C MET A 848 -13.56 -16.51 19.88
N ASP A 849 -13.25 -17.08 18.72
CA ASP A 849 -11.95 -17.72 18.48
C ASP A 849 -10.83 -16.67 18.41
N ALA A 850 -11.11 -15.50 17.83
CA ALA A 850 -10.23 -14.35 17.86
C ALA A 850 -10.00 -13.84 19.31
N TYR A 851 -11.05 -13.66 20.12
CA TYR A 851 -10.91 -13.27 21.53
C TYR A 851 -10.09 -14.29 22.33
N ASN A 852 -10.36 -15.59 22.17
CA ASN A 852 -9.62 -16.64 22.87
C ASN A 852 -8.15 -16.67 22.46
N ARG A 853 -7.85 -16.53 21.16
CA ARG A 853 -6.48 -16.41 20.63
C ARG A 853 -5.78 -15.17 21.21
N LEU A 854 -6.37 -13.99 21.05
CA LEU A 854 -5.81 -12.69 21.49
C LEU A 854 -5.62 -12.59 23.00
N SER A 855 -6.53 -13.13 23.81
CA SER A 855 -6.42 -13.12 25.28
C SER A 855 -5.51 -14.23 25.82
N SER A 856 -5.22 -15.28 25.05
CA SER A 856 -4.18 -16.28 25.39
C SER A 856 -2.76 -15.82 25.08
N THR A 857 -2.60 -14.76 24.29
CA THR A 857 -1.29 -14.18 23.93
C THR A 857 -1.01 -12.96 24.81
N VAL A 858 0.03 -13.08 25.65
CA VAL A 858 0.48 -12.04 26.57
C VAL A 858 1.82 -11.51 26.08
N THR A 859 1.83 -10.28 25.56
CA THR A 859 3.03 -9.58 25.09
C THR A 859 3.33 -8.43 26.05
N LEU A 860 4.54 -8.40 26.62
CA LEU A 860 5.05 -7.30 27.44
C LEU A 860 5.96 -6.43 26.59
N GLU A 861 5.68 -5.14 26.53
CA GLU A 861 6.43 -4.14 25.74
C GLU A 861 6.62 -2.85 26.54
N HIS A 862 7.52 -1.98 26.07
CA HIS A 862 7.83 -0.70 26.70
C HIS A 862 7.53 0.49 25.76
N GLU A 863 7.25 1.66 26.33
CA GLU A 863 6.98 2.87 25.56
C GLU A 863 8.30 3.47 25.03
N HIS A 864 8.72 3.05 23.83
CA HIS A 864 10.03 3.37 23.22
C HIS A 864 10.33 4.89 23.15
N SER A 865 9.31 5.74 23.00
CA SER A 865 9.44 7.21 23.05
C SER A 865 9.88 7.79 24.41
N LEU A 866 9.95 6.98 25.46
CA LEU A 866 10.44 7.35 26.79
C LEU A 866 11.85 6.79 27.10
N LEU A 867 12.46 6.02 26.20
CA LEU A 867 13.77 5.39 26.44
C LEU A 867 14.90 6.43 26.33
N PRO A 868 15.67 6.70 27.40
CA PRO A 868 16.78 7.66 27.32
C PRO A 868 17.98 7.07 26.55
N PRO A 869 18.76 7.91 25.83
CA PRO A 869 19.94 7.47 25.10
C PRO A 869 20.90 6.63 25.94
N GLY A 870 21.38 5.52 25.39
CA GLY A 870 22.38 4.67 26.02
C GLY A 870 21.92 3.88 27.24
N VAL A 871 20.62 3.84 27.54
CA VAL A 871 20.01 2.73 28.30
C VAL A 871 19.65 1.62 27.31
N ARG A 872 19.82 0.37 27.72
CA ARG A 872 19.39 -0.84 27.03
C ARG A 872 18.45 -1.62 27.94
N ILE A 873 17.44 -2.24 27.33
CA ILE A 873 16.52 -3.17 27.97
C ILE A 873 16.59 -4.49 27.22
N SER A 874 16.55 -5.61 27.93
CA SER A 874 16.37 -6.95 27.33
C SER A 874 15.42 -7.79 28.15
N TYR A 875 14.84 -8.82 27.52
CA TYR A 875 13.71 -9.57 28.07
C TYR A 875 13.94 -11.08 28.05
N GLU A 876 13.47 -11.76 29.10
CA GLU A 876 13.28 -13.21 29.14
C GLU A 876 11.81 -13.52 29.49
N SER A 877 11.26 -14.63 28.98
CA SER A 877 9.94 -15.13 29.39
C SER A 877 9.98 -16.56 29.92
N GLN A 878 9.05 -16.84 30.83
CA GLN A 878 8.76 -18.17 31.36
C GLN A 878 7.25 -18.41 31.30
N CYS A 879 6.84 -19.23 30.33
CA CYS A 879 5.43 -19.45 29.99
C CYS A 879 4.94 -20.76 30.60
N GLY A 880 4.55 -20.73 31.88
CA GLY A 880 4.24 -21.93 32.67
C GLY A 880 5.48 -22.77 32.97
N ASP A 881 5.35 -24.10 32.96
CA ASP A 881 6.40 -25.07 33.33
C ASP A 881 7.51 -25.24 32.26
N SER A 882 7.59 -24.34 31.27
CA SER A 882 8.59 -24.37 30.20
C SER A 882 9.91 -23.71 30.62
N GLU A 883 11.01 -24.11 29.98
CA GLU A 883 12.32 -23.48 30.17
C GLU A 883 12.28 -21.99 29.79
N LYS A 884 13.14 -21.19 30.43
CA LYS A 884 13.31 -19.76 30.13
C LYS A 884 13.65 -19.57 28.65
N ARG A 885 12.84 -18.81 27.93
CA ARG A 885 13.17 -18.33 26.58
C ARG A 885 13.81 -16.95 26.67
N LEU A 886 15.03 -16.84 26.17
CA LEU A 886 15.68 -15.55 25.92
C LEU A 886 15.03 -14.90 24.68
N SER A 887 14.84 -13.58 24.71
CA SER A 887 14.61 -12.80 23.50
C SER A 887 15.95 -12.57 22.80
N GLU A 888 16.06 -12.98 21.54
CA GLU A 888 17.13 -12.53 20.66
C GLU A 888 16.80 -11.09 20.20
N ALA A 889 17.39 -10.13 20.91
CA ALA A 889 17.43 -8.69 20.57
C ALA A 889 16.07 -7.95 20.37
N GLY A 890 14.96 -8.43 20.96
CA GLY A 890 13.65 -7.78 20.85
C GLY A 890 13.34 -6.67 21.87
N ASP A 891 12.61 -5.64 21.42
CA ASP A 891 12.04 -4.54 22.22
C ASP A 891 10.87 -4.97 23.15
N TRP A 892 10.43 -6.22 23.00
CA TRP A 892 9.25 -6.82 23.59
C TRP A 892 9.46 -8.33 23.81
N VAL A 893 8.58 -8.96 24.58
CA VAL A 893 8.58 -10.41 24.81
C VAL A 893 7.17 -10.97 24.94
N GLN A 894 6.97 -12.23 24.54
CA GLN A 894 5.64 -12.83 24.40
C GLN A 894 5.55 -14.23 25.01
N CYS A 895 4.39 -14.54 25.61
CA CYS A 895 3.93 -15.89 25.91
C CYS A 895 2.64 -16.17 25.12
N ASN A 896 2.63 -17.29 24.39
CA ASN A 896 1.47 -17.79 23.65
C ASN A 896 0.70 -18.84 24.48
N GLN A 897 -0.59 -19.03 24.17
CA GLN A 897 -1.44 -20.08 24.74
C GLN A 897 -1.55 -20.07 26.28
N VAL A 898 -1.40 -18.91 26.92
CA VAL A 898 -1.56 -18.72 28.37
C VAL A 898 -3.01 -19.02 28.75
N ARG A 899 -3.22 -20.02 29.61
CA ARG A 899 -4.54 -20.45 30.07
C ARG A 899 -5.15 -19.46 31.06
N ILE A 900 -6.47 -19.46 31.19
CA ILE A 900 -7.15 -18.71 32.26
C ILE A 900 -6.63 -19.23 33.61
N ASN A 901 -6.40 -18.31 34.56
CA ASN A 901 -5.80 -18.56 35.87
C ASN A 901 -4.35 -19.09 35.85
N GLN A 902 -3.66 -19.02 34.70
CA GLN A 902 -2.22 -19.25 34.62
C GLN A 902 -1.44 -17.95 34.86
N THR A 903 -0.41 -18.03 35.69
CA THR A 903 0.59 -16.97 35.86
C THR A 903 1.78 -17.22 34.93
N VAL A 904 2.29 -16.17 34.29
CA VAL A 904 3.56 -16.17 33.54
C VAL A 904 4.54 -15.17 34.16
N ASN A 905 5.84 -15.45 34.06
CA ASN A 905 6.88 -14.56 34.55
C ASN A 905 7.67 -13.98 33.37
N PHE A 906 7.92 -12.67 33.43
CA PHE A 906 8.85 -11.98 32.56
C PHE A 906 10.02 -11.44 33.40
N TRP A 907 11.22 -11.45 32.85
CA TRP A 907 12.39 -10.83 33.48
C TRP A 907 12.88 -9.71 32.58
N VAL A 908 12.85 -8.48 33.09
CA VAL A 908 13.22 -7.26 32.37
C VAL A 908 14.58 -6.81 32.89
N THR A 909 15.59 -6.83 32.03
CA THR A 909 16.97 -6.49 32.39
C THR A 909 17.32 -5.10 31.88
N PHE A 910 17.69 -4.21 32.78
CA PHE A 910 18.04 -2.81 32.50
C PHE A 910 19.55 -2.63 32.59
N GLN A 911 20.18 -1.98 31.61
CA GLN A 911 21.60 -1.64 31.64
C GLN A 911 21.85 -0.22 31.14
N ALA A 912 22.62 0.58 31.87
CA ALA A 912 23.04 1.93 31.44
C ALA A 912 24.49 1.89 30.95
N THR A 913 24.77 2.55 29.82
CA THR A 913 26.14 2.76 29.31
C THR A 913 26.80 4.01 29.89
N HIS A 914 26.02 5.00 30.29
CA HIS A 914 26.47 6.26 30.85
C HIS A 914 25.43 6.82 31.85
N CYS A 915 25.73 7.99 32.40
CA CYS A 915 24.90 8.64 33.41
C CYS A 915 23.69 9.35 32.82
N LEU A 916 22.52 9.11 33.42
CA LEU A 916 21.33 9.92 33.18
C LEU A 916 21.48 11.24 33.97
N PRO A 917 21.19 12.41 33.38
CA PRO A 917 21.29 13.69 34.07
C PRO A 917 20.15 13.88 35.10
N GLU A 918 18.99 13.28 34.83
CA GLU A 918 17.80 13.31 35.68
C GLU A 918 17.15 11.91 35.73
N PRO A 919 16.35 11.58 36.76
CA PRO A 919 15.59 10.33 36.81
C PRO A 919 14.57 10.26 35.66
N HIS A 920 14.52 9.13 34.96
CA HIS A 920 13.58 8.92 33.84
C HIS A 920 12.45 7.98 34.24
N LEU A 921 11.24 8.24 33.72
CA LEU A 921 10.06 7.42 33.98
C LEU A 921 9.75 6.55 32.76
N LEU A 922 9.93 5.24 32.90
CA LEU A 922 9.61 4.26 31.86
C LEU A 922 8.26 3.60 32.16
N ARG A 923 7.50 3.32 31.10
CA ARG A 923 6.24 2.56 31.16
C ARG A 923 6.36 1.24 30.41
N PHE A 924 5.89 0.19 31.08
CA PHE A 924 5.76 -1.17 30.54
C PHE A 924 4.29 -1.55 30.55
N ARG A 925 3.81 -2.16 29.47
CA ARG A 925 2.38 -2.48 29.29
C ARG A 925 2.20 -3.89 28.75
N ALA A 926 1.20 -4.60 29.27
CA ALA A 926 0.76 -5.87 28.70
C ALA A 926 -0.19 -5.58 27.53
N ARG A 927 0.25 -5.80 26.29
CA ARG A 927 -0.46 -5.39 25.07
C ARG A 927 -1.86 -6.00 25.01
N GLY A 928 -2.90 -5.17 24.89
CA GLY A 928 -4.31 -5.57 24.91
C GLY A 928 -4.95 -5.70 26.31
N PHE A 929 -4.19 -5.41 27.37
CA PHE A 929 -4.63 -5.33 28.77
C PHE A 929 -4.37 -3.93 29.32
N SER A 930 -5.10 -3.54 30.36
CA SER A 930 -5.16 -2.13 30.80
C SER A 930 -4.09 -1.74 31.84
N GLU A 931 -3.41 -2.74 32.37
CA GLU A 931 -2.46 -2.64 33.47
C GLU A 931 -1.05 -2.27 32.99
N GLU A 932 -0.47 -1.23 33.60
CA GLU A 932 0.89 -0.75 33.36
C GLU A 932 1.80 -0.96 34.58
N LEU A 933 3.09 -1.19 34.31
CA LEU A 933 4.19 -1.13 35.28
C LEU A 933 4.99 0.14 35.00
N THR A 934 5.08 1.01 36.00
CA THR A 934 5.91 2.23 35.98
C THR A 934 7.27 1.97 36.63
N VAL A 935 8.35 2.31 35.93
CA VAL A 935 9.73 2.19 36.42
C VAL A 935 10.41 3.55 36.52
N GLU A 936 10.77 3.97 37.74
CA GLU A 936 11.62 5.12 38.01
C GLU A 936 13.10 4.71 37.84
N LEU A 937 13.73 5.16 36.76
CA LEU A 937 15.11 4.82 36.42
C LEU A 937 16.09 5.90 36.86
N HIS A 938 17.04 5.53 37.72
CA HIS A 938 18.11 6.39 38.23
C HIS A 938 19.49 5.81 37.89
N THR A 939 20.53 6.62 37.83
CA THR A 939 21.93 6.15 37.75
C THR A 939 22.78 6.67 38.92
N VAL A 940 23.52 5.80 39.59
CA VAL A 940 24.59 6.22 40.53
C VAL A 940 25.86 6.50 39.73
N CYS A 941 26.34 7.73 39.85
CA CYS A 941 27.39 8.29 38.97
C CYS A 941 28.52 8.99 39.71
N ASP A 942 28.41 9.12 41.03
CA ASP A 942 29.41 9.69 41.92
C ASP A 942 29.32 8.99 43.29
N CYS A 943 30.28 9.26 44.16
CA CYS A 943 30.43 8.63 45.47
C CYS A 943 29.82 9.48 46.59
N ASN A 944 29.21 8.86 47.59
CA ASN A 944 28.54 9.58 48.67
C ASN A 944 29.50 9.88 49.84
N CYS A 945 30.59 10.59 49.53
CA CYS A 945 31.61 10.95 50.50
C CYS A 945 31.18 12.17 51.31
N SER A 946 30.90 11.97 52.60
CA SER A 946 30.48 13.00 53.57
C SER A 946 31.49 14.14 53.78
N ASP A 947 32.68 14.01 53.20
CA ASP A 947 33.93 14.63 53.66
C ASP A 947 34.40 15.76 52.73
N ALA A 948 33.46 16.52 52.16
CA ALA A 948 33.76 17.57 51.18
C ALA A 948 34.32 18.84 51.85
N GLN A 949 35.60 19.16 51.62
CA GLN A 949 36.25 20.37 52.14
C GLN A 949 37.10 21.08 51.07
N LEU A 950 36.73 22.33 50.75
CA LEU A 950 37.55 23.27 49.97
C LEU A 950 38.78 23.71 50.77
N GLN A 951 39.95 23.76 50.12
CA GLN A 951 41.22 24.18 50.72
C GLN A 951 41.55 23.40 52.00
N ALA A 952 41.51 22.08 51.91
CA ALA A 952 41.72 21.19 53.04
C ALA A 952 43.19 21.25 53.49
N PRO A 953 43.49 21.56 54.77
CA PRO A 953 44.85 21.88 55.23
C PRO A 953 45.83 20.67 55.20
N HIS A 954 45.32 19.48 54.92
CA HIS A 954 46.08 18.24 54.77
C HIS A 954 46.21 17.77 53.30
N CYS A 955 45.67 18.53 52.34
CA CYS A 955 45.80 18.28 50.91
C CYS A 955 46.67 19.37 50.26
N SER A 956 47.83 18.98 49.71
CA SER A 956 48.75 19.86 48.96
C SER A 956 49.00 21.23 49.62
N ASP A 957 49.49 21.21 50.87
CA ASP A 957 49.77 22.39 51.71
C ASP A 957 48.61 23.42 51.79
N GLY A 958 47.37 22.93 51.81
CA GLY A 958 46.16 23.74 51.93
C GLY A 958 45.60 24.25 50.60
N GLN A 959 46.20 23.90 49.46
CA GLN A 959 45.73 24.27 48.13
C GLN A 959 44.86 23.18 47.48
N GLY A 960 44.88 21.95 48.00
CA GLY A 960 44.08 20.84 47.49
C GLY A 960 42.61 20.89 47.91
N HIS A 961 41.77 20.24 47.11
CA HIS A 961 40.37 19.98 47.46
C HIS A 961 40.26 18.59 48.09
N LEU A 962 39.48 18.46 49.17
CA LEU A 962 39.12 17.16 49.74
C LEU A 962 37.72 16.77 49.26
N GLN A 963 37.62 15.69 48.49
CA GLN A 963 36.37 15.03 48.16
C GLN A 963 36.68 13.56 47.85
N CYS A 964 36.25 12.66 48.73
CA CYS A 964 36.64 11.24 48.72
C CYS A 964 38.17 11.01 48.84
N GLY A 965 38.92 11.95 49.42
CA GLY A 965 40.39 11.98 49.38
C GLY A 965 40.91 13.30 48.79
N CYS A 966 42.22 13.48 48.78
CA CYS A 966 42.84 14.71 48.29
C CYS A 966 42.95 14.71 46.75
N SER A 967 42.55 15.79 46.10
CA SER A 967 42.88 16.06 44.70
C SER A 967 43.82 17.25 44.58
N GLU A 968 44.96 17.06 43.92
CA GLU A 968 45.88 18.15 43.57
C GLU A 968 45.24 19.12 42.56
N ALA A 969 45.63 20.40 42.65
CA ALA A 969 45.28 21.40 41.63
C ALA A 969 46.36 21.42 40.53
N GLU A 970 45.97 21.32 39.26
CA GLU A 970 46.91 21.34 38.13
C GLU A 970 47.60 22.72 38.00
N LEU A 971 48.86 22.81 38.42
CA LEU A 971 49.66 24.03 38.35
C LEU A 971 50.34 24.16 36.98
N SER A 972 49.80 25.01 36.10
CA SER A 972 50.32 25.22 34.74
C SER A 972 51.70 25.91 34.72
N SER A 973 52.72 25.25 34.19
CA SER A 973 54.08 25.79 34.06
C SER A 973 54.29 26.61 32.77
N PRO A 974 55.20 27.60 32.75
CA PRO A 974 55.39 28.51 31.62
C PRO A 974 56.50 28.07 30.64
N ASP A 975 56.32 26.94 29.93
CA ASP A 975 57.24 26.50 28.85
C ASP A 975 56.50 25.85 27.66
N LEU A 976 55.32 26.39 27.37
CA LEU A 976 54.21 25.70 26.73
C LEU A 976 53.94 26.09 25.25
N GLU A 977 55.01 26.31 24.47
CA GLU A 977 54.97 26.22 23.00
C GLU A 977 55.53 24.89 22.46
N SER A 978 56.40 24.23 23.24
CA SER A 978 57.07 22.98 22.86
C SER A 978 56.08 21.85 22.51
N GLY A 979 55.02 21.70 23.30
CA GLY A 979 53.96 20.71 23.11
C GLY A 979 53.07 20.92 21.87
N CYS A 980 53.18 22.07 21.21
CA CYS A 980 52.38 22.47 20.03
C CYS A 980 53.14 22.34 18.70
N ARG A 981 54.33 21.73 18.69
CA ARG A 981 55.12 21.46 17.48
C ARG A 981 55.39 19.97 17.32
N ALA A 982 55.66 19.54 16.09
CA ALA A 982 56.16 18.19 15.83
C ALA A 982 57.53 17.96 16.53
N PRO A 983 57.89 16.73 16.94
CA PRO A 983 59.08 16.45 17.75
C PRO A 983 60.41 16.99 17.18
N ASN A 984 60.51 17.14 15.86
CA ASN A 984 61.70 17.63 15.16
C ASN A 984 61.79 19.18 15.12
N GLY A 985 60.83 19.91 15.70
CA GLY A 985 60.82 21.38 15.82
C GLY A 985 60.58 22.18 14.54
N THR A 986 60.79 21.59 13.36
CA THR A 986 60.80 22.24 12.04
C THR A 986 59.42 22.56 11.44
N GLY A 987 58.32 22.25 12.14
CA GLY A 987 56.96 22.53 11.69
C GLY A 987 56.38 23.86 12.20
N PRO A 988 55.35 24.42 11.51
CA PRO A 988 54.51 25.46 12.09
C PRO A 988 53.80 24.95 13.36
N LEU A 989 53.47 25.86 14.27
CA LEU A 989 52.62 25.55 15.43
C LEU A 989 51.29 24.97 14.94
N CYS A 990 50.85 23.88 15.59
CA CYS A 990 49.57 23.23 15.30
C CYS A 990 49.34 22.94 13.81
N SER A 991 50.39 22.50 13.11
CA SER A 991 50.39 22.17 11.67
C SER A 991 49.90 23.29 10.74
N GLY A 992 49.81 24.54 11.22
CA GLY A 992 49.16 25.64 10.52
C GLY A 992 47.63 25.54 10.44
N ARG A 993 47.00 24.60 11.15
CA ARG A 993 45.54 24.30 11.14
C ARG A 993 44.87 24.54 12.50
N GLY A 994 45.51 25.31 13.39
CA GLY A 994 44.99 25.62 14.71
C GLY A 994 45.84 26.66 15.45
N GLN A 995 45.43 26.99 16.67
CA GLN A 995 46.14 27.89 17.58
C GLN A 995 46.72 27.11 18.75
N CYS A 996 47.93 27.44 19.21
CA CYS A 996 48.48 26.87 20.44
C CYS A 996 47.95 27.66 21.64
N GLN A 997 47.33 26.98 22.60
CA GLN A 997 46.95 27.54 23.90
C GLN A 997 47.42 26.58 24.99
N CYS A 998 48.27 27.07 25.91
CA CYS A 998 48.81 26.29 27.03
C CYS A 998 49.37 24.90 26.62
N GLY A 999 50.27 24.86 25.62
CA GLY A 999 50.97 23.63 25.22
C GLY A 999 50.13 22.62 24.45
N ARG A 1000 48.86 22.96 24.15
CA ARG A 1000 47.92 22.12 23.41
C ARG A 1000 47.37 22.88 22.22
N CYS A 1001 47.12 22.16 21.13
CA CYS A 1001 46.57 22.76 19.92
C CYS A 1001 45.04 22.78 19.93
N THR A 1002 44.47 23.93 19.56
CA THR A 1002 43.05 24.17 19.36
C THR A 1002 42.79 24.30 17.86
N CYS A 1003 42.19 23.28 17.26
CA CYS A 1003 42.10 23.15 15.80
C CYS A 1003 40.97 23.98 15.19
N SER A 1004 41.15 24.40 13.94
CA SER A 1004 40.20 25.25 13.21
C SER A 1004 39.73 24.59 11.91
N GLY A 1005 38.41 24.45 11.74
CA GLY A 1005 37.81 23.75 10.60
C GLY A 1005 37.56 22.27 10.90
N GLN A 1006 37.63 21.42 9.88
CA GLN A 1006 37.48 19.96 9.98
C GLN A 1006 38.87 19.31 10.14
N SER A 1007 39.53 19.57 11.27
CA SER A 1007 40.87 19.06 11.55
C SER A 1007 41.03 18.70 13.03
N SER A 1008 41.71 17.60 13.30
CA SER A 1008 41.88 17.01 14.63
C SER A 1008 43.32 16.53 14.87
N GLY A 1009 43.53 15.72 15.91
CA GLY A 1009 44.86 15.28 16.35
C GLY A 1009 45.46 16.19 17.44
N ARG A 1010 46.67 15.85 17.92
CA ARG A 1010 47.32 16.58 19.03
C ARG A 1010 47.91 17.93 18.59
N LEU A 1011 48.22 18.03 17.30
CA LEU A 1011 48.91 19.12 16.61
C LEU A 1011 48.09 19.62 15.41
N CYS A 1012 46.78 19.33 15.33
CA CYS A 1012 45.92 19.62 14.19
C CYS A 1012 46.45 19.05 12.85
N GLU A 1013 47.11 17.89 12.95
CA GLU A 1013 47.77 17.14 11.89
C GLU A 1013 46.79 16.35 11.03
N CYS A 1014 45.60 16.03 11.57
CA CYS A 1014 44.59 15.23 10.91
C CYS A 1014 43.64 16.07 10.05
N ASP A 1015 43.18 15.48 8.95
CA ASP A 1015 42.10 15.99 8.11
C ASP A 1015 40.87 15.10 8.27
N ASP A 1016 39.75 15.69 8.69
CA ASP A 1016 38.50 14.99 8.95
C ASP A 1016 37.45 15.22 7.84
N ALA A 1017 37.86 15.86 6.73
CA ALA A 1017 37.04 16.02 5.51
C ALA A 1017 37.31 14.93 4.44
N SER A 1018 38.45 14.24 4.57
CA SER A 1018 39.12 13.50 3.48
C SER A 1018 39.04 11.96 3.57
N CYS A 1019 38.11 11.41 4.37
CA CYS A 1019 37.87 9.96 4.41
C CYS A 1019 37.13 9.43 3.17
N GLU A 1020 37.08 8.10 3.04
CA GLU A 1020 36.31 7.40 2.01
C GLU A 1020 34.80 7.72 2.09
N ARG A 1021 34.11 7.58 0.94
CA ARG A 1021 32.71 7.93 0.74
C ARG A 1021 31.95 6.77 0.12
N HIS A 1022 30.77 6.47 0.65
CA HIS A 1022 29.81 5.54 0.06
C HIS A 1022 28.60 6.36 -0.43
N GLU A 1023 28.15 6.14 -1.66
CA GLU A 1023 27.08 6.92 -2.32
C GLU A 1023 27.30 8.45 -2.25
N GLY A 1024 28.57 8.88 -2.26
CA GLY A 1024 28.98 10.29 -2.10
C GLY A 1024 28.99 10.81 -0.65
N ILE A 1025 28.39 10.10 0.30
CA ILE A 1025 28.31 10.47 1.71
C ILE A 1025 29.60 10.07 2.44
N LEU A 1026 30.17 11.00 3.22
CA LEU A 1026 31.38 10.77 4.01
C LEU A 1026 31.12 9.70 5.08
N CYS A 1027 31.91 8.63 5.09
CA CYS A 1027 31.70 7.47 5.95
C CYS A 1027 30.26 6.93 5.93
N GLY A 1028 29.62 6.97 4.74
CA GLY A 1028 28.26 6.45 4.51
C GLY A 1028 27.16 7.14 5.32
N GLY A 1029 27.47 8.22 6.04
CA GLY A 1029 26.58 8.81 7.05
C GLY A 1029 26.54 8.05 8.39
N PHE A 1030 27.14 6.85 8.47
CA PHE A 1030 27.11 5.98 9.65
C PHE A 1030 28.47 5.81 10.35
N GLY A 1031 29.43 6.68 10.05
CA GLY A 1031 30.71 6.76 10.75
C GLY A 1031 31.21 8.19 10.88
N ARG A 1032 32.17 8.41 11.79
CA ARG A 1032 32.89 9.67 11.93
C ARG A 1032 34.24 9.56 11.25
N CYS A 1033 34.52 10.48 10.33
CA CYS A 1033 35.86 10.62 9.79
C CYS A 1033 36.80 11.14 10.89
N GLN A 1034 37.95 10.48 11.06
CA GLN A 1034 39.02 10.95 11.93
C GLN A 1034 40.36 10.63 11.24
N CYS A 1035 41.16 11.66 10.95
CA CYS A 1035 42.49 11.50 10.34
C CYS A 1035 42.51 10.69 9.02
N GLY A 1036 41.48 10.84 8.18
CA GLY A 1036 41.35 10.10 6.92
C GLY A 1036 40.83 8.65 7.05
N VAL A 1037 40.51 8.17 8.26
CA VAL A 1037 39.89 6.86 8.50
C VAL A 1037 38.46 7.03 9.02
N CYS A 1038 37.52 6.23 8.52
CA CYS A 1038 36.14 6.20 9.04
C CYS A 1038 36.04 5.32 10.29
N HIS A 1039 35.67 5.93 11.41
CA HIS A 1039 35.31 5.23 12.64
C HIS A 1039 33.79 5.02 12.69
N CYS A 1040 33.37 3.80 12.37
CA CYS A 1040 31.96 3.45 12.24
C CYS A 1040 31.20 3.48 13.57
N HIS A 1041 29.90 3.74 13.49
CA HIS A 1041 28.99 3.58 14.61
C HIS A 1041 28.74 2.09 14.91
N ALA A 1042 28.17 1.78 16.08
CA ALA A 1042 27.85 0.41 16.46
C ALA A 1042 26.94 -0.24 15.41
N ASN A 1043 27.16 -1.54 15.13
CA ASN A 1043 26.54 -2.29 14.03
C ASN A 1043 26.80 -1.74 12.61
N ARG A 1044 27.95 -1.07 12.39
CA ARG A 1044 28.48 -0.76 11.05
C ARG A 1044 29.96 -1.10 10.94
N THR A 1045 30.36 -1.61 9.78
CA THR A 1045 31.74 -1.99 9.42
C THR A 1045 32.03 -1.62 7.96
N GLY A 1046 33.22 -1.93 7.45
CA GLY A 1046 33.68 -1.47 6.13
C GLY A 1046 34.57 -0.22 6.21
N ARG A 1047 35.09 0.24 5.06
CA ARG A 1047 36.07 1.35 5.00
C ARG A 1047 35.45 2.73 4.97
N ALA A 1048 34.25 2.82 4.42
CA ALA A 1048 33.35 3.97 4.44
C ALA A 1048 32.10 3.68 5.31
N CYS A 1049 32.16 2.70 6.22
CA CYS A 1049 31.05 2.27 7.09
C CYS A 1049 29.79 1.80 6.34
N GLU A 1050 30.00 1.22 5.16
CA GLU A 1050 29.03 0.72 4.20
C GLU A 1050 28.31 -0.58 4.62
N CYS A 1051 28.96 -1.40 5.44
CA CYS A 1051 28.48 -2.74 5.78
C CYS A 1051 27.66 -2.72 7.08
N SER A 1052 26.50 -3.37 7.08
CA SER A 1052 25.68 -3.52 8.30
C SER A 1052 26.07 -4.74 9.14
N GLY A 1053 26.09 -4.58 10.46
CA GLY A 1053 26.13 -5.68 11.43
C GLY A 1053 24.74 -6.16 11.88
N ASP A 1054 23.67 -5.55 11.36
CA ASP A 1054 22.30 -6.05 11.50
C ASP A 1054 22.15 -7.33 10.65
N THR A 1055 21.30 -8.28 11.05
CA THR A 1055 21.15 -9.57 10.33
C THR A 1055 19.70 -9.93 10.00
N ASP A 1056 18.76 -9.04 10.30
CA ASP A 1056 17.31 -9.24 10.20
C ASP A 1056 16.85 -9.68 8.80
N ASN A 1057 17.47 -9.13 7.74
CA ASN A 1057 17.16 -9.47 6.34
C ASN A 1057 17.81 -10.80 5.89
N CYS A 1058 18.56 -11.46 6.77
CA CYS A 1058 19.13 -12.79 6.55
C CYS A 1058 18.41 -13.90 7.35
N VAL A 1059 17.45 -13.57 8.22
CA VAL A 1059 16.74 -14.55 9.05
C VAL A 1059 15.53 -15.09 8.31
N SER A 1060 15.50 -16.39 8.09
CA SER A 1060 14.35 -17.11 7.52
C SER A 1060 13.21 -17.27 8.54
N PRO A 1061 11.95 -17.46 8.10
CA PRO A 1061 10.80 -17.59 9.00
C PRO A 1061 10.94 -18.67 10.09
N ASP A 1062 11.67 -19.76 9.79
CA ASP A 1062 11.94 -20.87 10.72
C ASP A 1062 13.14 -20.62 11.66
N GLY A 1063 13.73 -19.42 11.66
CA GLY A 1063 14.81 -19.01 12.57
C GLY A 1063 16.23 -19.36 12.13
N GLY A 1064 16.43 -19.90 10.93
CA GLY A 1064 17.76 -20.13 10.34
C GLY A 1064 18.29 -18.92 9.57
N PHE A 1065 19.61 -18.70 9.56
CA PHE A 1065 20.23 -17.73 8.66
C PHE A 1065 20.31 -18.27 7.24
N CYS A 1066 19.81 -17.52 6.25
CA CYS A 1066 19.89 -17.84 4.82
C CYS A 1066 19.42 -19.28 4.49
N ASN A 1067 18.37 -19.75 5.18
CA ASN A 1067 17.85 -21.13 5.14
C ASN A 1067 18.90 -22.24 5.39
N GLY A 1068 20.09 -21.93 5.89
CA GLY A 1068 21.21 -22.89 5.98
C GLY A 1068 21.88 -23.19 4.62
N HIS A 1069 21.63 -22.38 3.59
CA HIS A 1069 22.12 -22.50 2.21
C HIS A 1069 22.90 -21.26 1.76
N GLY A 1070 23.56 -20.60 2.71
CA GLY A 1070 24.38 -19.43 2.46
C GLY A 1070 24.92 -18.79 3.75
N HIS A 1071 25.57 -17.64 3.60
CA HIS A 1071 26.15 -16.87 4.69
C HIS A 1071 25.64 -15.42 4.67
N CYS A 1072 25.20 -14.90 5.82
CA CYS A 1072 24.81 -13.51 5.96
C CYS A 1072 26.05 -12.61 5.97
N ASN A 1073 26.08 -11.61 5.10
CA ASN A 1073 27.16 -10.63 5.00
C ASN A 1073 26.56 -9.24 4.73
N CYS A 1074 26.89 -8.24 5.55
CA CYS A 1074 26.34 -6.88 5.46
C CYS A 1074 24.79 -6.79 5.44
N ASN A 1075 24.09 -7.61 6.25
CA ASN A 1075 22.63 -7.77 6.24
C ASN A 1075 22.02 -8.24 4.90
N ARG A 1076 22.75 -9.10 4.16
CA ARG A 1076 22.30 -9.74 2.92
C ARG A 1076 22.86 -11.16 2.81
N CYS A 1077 22.09 -12.12 2.31
CA CYS A 1077 22.59 -13.48 2.13
C CYS A 1077 23.47 -13.60 0.87
N GLN A 1078 24.62 -14.27 1.02
CA GLN A 1078 25.42 -14.82 -0.08
C GLN A 1078 25.18 -16.33 -0.12
N CYS A 1079 24.55 -16.83 -1.18
CA CYS A 1079 24.09 -18.21 -1.26
C CYS A 1079 25.18 -19.19 -1.74
N ASP A 1080 25.06 -20.43 -1.30
CA ASP A 1080 25.91 -21.54 -1.75
C ASP A 1080 25.54 -21.98 -3.18
N ASP A 1081 26.50 -22.56 -3.91
CA ASP A 1081 26.34 -22.96 -5.32
C ASP A 1081 25.08 -23.82 -5.57
N GLY A 1082 24.12 -23.25 -6.32
CA GLY A 1082 22.84 -23.88 -6.67
C GLY A 1082 21.62 -23.27 -5.96
N TYR A 1083 21.83 -22.46 -4.93
CA TYR A 1083 20.79 -21.73 -4.21
C TYR A 1083 20.78 -20.24 -4.55
N TYR A 1084 19.61 -19.62 -4.51
CA TYR A 1084 19.38 -18.20 -4.82
C TYR A 1084 18.11 -17.70 -4.11
N GLY A 1085 17.73 -16.44 -4.36
CA GLY A 1085 16.71 -15.73 -3.59
C GLY A 1085 17.32 -14.90 -2.46
N ALA A 1086 16.54 -14.01 -1.86
CA ALA A 1086 17.04 -13.07 -0.85
C ALA A 1086 17.51 -13.77 0.44
N LEU A 1087 16.98 -14.97 0.71
CA LEU A 1087 17.28 -15.81 1.87
C LEU A 1087 17.85 -17.17 1.47
N CYS A 1088 18.31 -17.35 0.23
CA CYS A 1088 18.77 -18.64 -0.32
C CYS A 1088 17.70 -19.75 -0.25
N ASP A 1089 16.44 -19.33 -0.30
CA ASP A 1089 15.21 -20.13 -0.26
C ASP A 1089 14.94 -20.91 -1.56
N GLN A 1090 15.58 -20.53 -2.67
CA GLN A 1090 15.23 -21.00 -4.01
C GLN A 1090 16.34 -21.85 -4.60
N CYS A 1091 15.98 -23.01 -5.14
CA CYS A 1091 16.94 -24.01 -5.65
C CYS A 1091 16.43 -24.57 -6.98
N SER A 1092 17.15 -24.31 -8.07
CA SER A 1092 16.70 -24.61 -9.44
C SER A 1092 16.92 -26.08 -9.86
N GLY A 1093 17.40 -26.93 -8.94
CA GLY A 1093 17.52 -28.38 -9.11
C GLY A 1093 16.87 -29.21 -8.00
N CYS A 1094 16.18 -28.58 -7.05
CA CYS A 1094 15.55 -29.28 -5.93
C CYS A 1094 14.17 -29.82 -6.34
N LYS A 1095 13.91 -31.10 -6.05
CA LYS A 1095 12.61 -31.74 -6.33
C LYS A 1095 11.55 -31.24 -5.38
N THR A 1096 10.34 -31.05 -5.91
CA THR A 1096 9.16 -30.74 -5.08
C THR A 1096 8.78 -31.93 -4.17
N PRO A 1097 8.03 -31.70 -3.08
CA PRO A 1097 7.44 -32.80 -2.28
C PRO A 1097 6.57 -33.73 -3.13
N CYS A 1098 5.84 -33.18 -4.11
CA CYS A 1098 5.07 -33.94 -5.09
C CYS A 1098 5.94 -34.91 -5.89
N GLU A 1099 7.00 -34.42 -6.55
CA GLU A 1099 7.93 -35.28 -7.32
C GLU A 1099 8.69 -36.29 -6.44
N THR A 1100 8.91 -35.95 -5.17
CA THR A 1100 9.64 -36.79 -4.22
C THR A 1100 8.77 -37.94 -3.70
N HIS A 1101 7.49 -37.71 -3.44
CA HIS A 1101 6.59 -38.71 -2.84
C HIS A 1101 5.58 -39.35 -3.80
N ARG A 1102 5.47 -38.88 -5.06
CA ARG A 1102 4.59 -39.48 -6.10
C ARG A 1102 4.67 -41.00 -6.17
N ASP A 1103 5.86 -41.56 -6.36
CA ASP A 1103 6.04 -43.01 -6.54
C ASP A 1103 5.60 -43.79 -5.28
N CYS A 1104 5.71 -43.18 -4.10
CA CYS A 1104 5.23 -43.73 -2.84
C CYS A 1104 3.71 -43.60 -2.67
N ALA A 1105 3.10 -42.52 -3.14
CA ALA A 1105 1.65 -42.36 -3.17
C ALA A 1105 1.03 -43.38 -4.13
N GLU A 1106 1.55 -43.52 -5.36
CA GLU A 1106 1.05 -44.50 -6.34
C GLU A 1106 1.23 -45.95 -5.83
N CYS A 1107 2.42 -46.30 -5.33
CA CYS A 1107 2.67 -47.69 -4.92
C CYS A 1107 1.91 -48.08 -3.64
N LYS A 1108 1.63 -47.16 -2.70
CA LYS A 1108 0.84 -47.49 -1.50
C LYS A 1108 -0.66 -47.46 -1.74
N ALA A 1109 -1.18 -46.51 -2.52
CA ALA A 1109 -2.62 -46.39 -2.74
C ALA A 1109 -3.16 -47.39 -3.76
N PHE A 1110 -2.40 -47.69 -4.83
CA PHE A 1110 -2.89 -48.50 -5.96
C PHE A 1110 -2.06 -49.78 -6.20
N GLY A 1111 -0.87 -49.89 -5.63
CA GLY A 1111 0.04 -51.02 -5.89
C GLY A 1111 0.71 -50.98 -7.26
N THR A 1112 0.61 -49.85 -7.97
CA THR A 1112 1.20 -49.61 -9.30
C THR A 1112 2.45 -48.72 -9.20
N GLY A 1113 2.92 -48.18 -10.33
CA GLY A 1113 4.07 -47.29 -10.37
C GLY A 1113 5.45 -47.98 -10.27
N PRO A 1114 6.55 -47.21 -10.33
CA PRO A 1114 7.92 -47.75 -10.37
C PRO A 1114 8.29 -48.56 -9.13
N LEU A 1115 7.77 -48.19 -7.96
CA LEU A 1115 8.08 -48.80 -6.66
C LEU A 1115 7.17 -49.98 -6.29
N ALA A 1116 6.23 -50.41 -7.14
CA ALA A 1116 5.27 -51.48 -6.86
C ALA A 1116 5.90 -52.78 -6.27
N ARG A 1117 7.13 -53.11 -6.66
CA ARG A 1117 7.83 -54.34 -6.23
C ARG A 1117 8.61 -54.23 -4.91
N ASN A 1118 8.89 -53.01 -4.44
CA ASN A 1118 9.69 -52.73 -3.24
C ASN A 1118 9.09 -51.61 -2.36
N CYS A 1119 7.82 -51.26 -2.58
CA CYS A 1119 7.10 -50.17 -1.93
C CYS A 1119 7.23 -50.18 -0.39
N SER A 1120 7.12 -51.35 0.23
CA SER A 1120 7.19 -51.52 1.69
C SER A 1120 8.55 -51.16 2.30
N THR A 1121 9.65 -51.22 1.53
CA THR A 1121 11.00 -50.86 2.01
C THR A 1121 11.43 -49.49 1.51
N ALA A 1122 11.12 -49.11 0.26
CA ALA A 1122 11.44 -47.79 -0.28
C ALA A 1122 10.65 -46.67 0.41
N CYS A 1123 9.36 -46.90 0.69
CA CYS A 1123 8.44 -45.92 1.25
C CYS A 1123 8.15 -46.18 2.73
N ALA A 1124 9.13 -46.66 3.49
CA ALA A 1124 8.97 -46.94 4.93
C ALA A 1124 8.79 -45.67 5.79
N HIS A 1125 9.22 -44.51 5.28
CA HIS A 1125 9.12 -43.20 5.93
C HIS A 1125 7.75 -42.51 5.76
N ALA A 1126 6.93 -42.96 4.81
CA ALA A 1126 5.66 -42.33 4.45
C ALA A 1126 4.46 -43.21 4.85
N ASN A 1127 3.55 -42.71 5.67
CA ASN A 1127 2.23 -43.31 5.90
C ASN A 1127 1.25 -42.91 4.78
N MET A 1128 0.16 -43.65 4.60
CA MET A 1128 -0.83 -43.38 3.56
C MET A 1128 -2.25 -43.47 4.12
N THR A 1129 -3.10 -42.51 3.75
CA THR A 1129 -4.54 -42.50 4.04
C THR A 1129 -5.33 -42.35 2.73
N LEU A 1130 -6.52 -42.97 2.66
CA LEU A 1130 -7.42 -42.89 1.51
C LEU A 1130 -8.63 -42.04 1.87
N VAL A 1131 -8.86 -40.94 1.14
CA VAL A 1131 -9.98 -40.02 1.38
C VAL A 1131 -10.83 -39.90 0.12
N LEU A 1132 -12.13 -40.19 0.27
CA LEU A 1132 -13.08 -40.25 -0.86
C LEU A 1132 -13.56 -38.87 -1.32
N THR A 1133 -13.71 -37.91 -0.40
CA THR A 1133 -14.24 -36.56 -0.71
C THR A 1133 -13.62 -35.45 0.17
N PRO A 1134 -12.48 -34.86 -0.25
CA PRO A 1134 -12.05 -33.54 0.17
C PRO A 1134 -12.37 -32.48 -0.91
N THR A 1135 -12.41 -31.21 -0.53
CA THR A 1135 -12.27 -30.09 -1.47
C THR A 1135 -10.83 -30.06 -1.98
N LEU A 1136 -10.66 -29.99 -3.31
CA LEU A 1136 -9.34 -29.85 -3.92
C LEU A 1136 -8.96 -28.38 -3.99
N ASP A 1137 -7.80 -28.03 -3.43
CA ASP A 1137 -7.14 -26.73 -3.54
C ASP A 1137 -5.74 -26.91 -4.19
N ASP A 1138 -4.99 -25.81 -4.32
CA ASP A 1138 -3.68 -25.79 -4.98
C ASP A 1138 -2.56 -26.50 -4.16
N SER A 1139 -2.82 -26.99 -2.95
CA SER A 1139 -1.85 -27.79 -2.18
C SER A 1139 -1.77 -29.26 -2.63
N TRP A 1140 -2.77 -29.75 -3.37
CA TRP A 1140 -2.85 -31.16 -3.79
C TRP A 1140 -1.96 -31.45 -5.01
N CYS A 1141 -0.99 -32.35 -4.83
CA CYS A 1141 -0.20 -32.92 -5.91
C CYS A 1141 -1.11 -33.66 -6.92
N LYS A 1142 -1.14 -33.16 -8.15
CA LYS A 1142 -1.98 -33.64 -9.25
C LYS A 1142 -1.13 -34.42 -10.25
N GLU A 1143 -1.20 -35.74 -10.20
CA GLU A 1143 -0.29 -36.62 -10.92
C GLU A 1143 -1.00 -37.68 -11.77
N ARG A 1144 -0.23 -38.36 -12.64
CA ARG A 1144 -0.74 -39.47 -13.46
C ARG A 1144 -0.13 -40.81 -13.09
N THR A 1145 -0.97 -41.84 -13.02
CA THR A 1145 -0.53 -43.24 -12.91
C THR A 1145 0.11 -43.71 -14.22
N GLN A 1146 0.75 -44.88 -14.20
CA GLN A 1146 1.28 -45.49 -15.44
C GLN A 1146 0.21 -45.75 -16.51
N ASP A 1147 -1.05 -45.99 -16.11
CA ASP A 1147 -2.21 -46.14 -17.00
C ASP A 1147 -2.80 -44.80 -17.47
N ASN A 1148 -2.08 -43.69 -17.25
CA ASN A 1148 -2.44 -42.32 -17.66
C ASN A 1148 -3.74 -41.79 -17.00
N GLN A 1149 -4.26 -42.46 -15.97
CA GLN A 1149 -5.33 -41.95 -15.12
C GLN A 1149 -4.80 -40.87 -14.19
N LEU A 1150 -5.62 -39.85 -13.93
CA LEU A 1150 -5.27 -38.75 -13.03
C LEU A 1150 -5.61 -39.14 -11.58
N PHE A 1151 -4.66 -39.00 -10.67
CA PHE A 1151 -4.87 -39.13 -9.24
C PHE A 1151 -4.38 -37.89 -8.49
N PHE A 1152 -4.87 -37.71 -7.28
CA PHE A 1152 -4.52 -36.57 -6.43
C PHE A 1152 -4.01 -37.08 -5.09
N PHE A 1153 -2.94 -36.46 -4.58
CA PHE A 1153 -2.48 -36.71 -3.21
C PHE A 1153 -1.97 -35.43 -2.55
N LEU A 1154 -2.09 -35.36 -1.24
CA LEU A 1154 -1.43 -34.36 -0.38
C LEU A 1154 -0.27 -35.04 0.35
N ALA A 1155 0.80 -34.30 0.64
CA ALA A 1155 1.93 -34.75 1.43
C ALA A 1155 2.15 -33.79 2.61
N GLU A 1156 2.01 -34.28 3.84
CA GLU A 1156 2.10 -33.50 5.08
C GLU A 1156 3.21 -34.07 5.98
N ASP A 1157 4.11 -33.22 6.48
CA ASP A 1157 5.22 -33.65 7.36
C ASP A 1157 4.82 -33.68 8.84
N GLU A 1158 5.00 -34.83 9.50
CA GLU A 1158 4.89 -34.98 10.95
C GLU A 1158 6.21 -34.67 11.67
N ALA A 1159 6.11 -34.04 12.83
CA ALA A 1159 7.23 -33.80 13.75
C ALA A 1159 7.94 -35.12 14.14
N GLY A 1160 9.11 -35.36 13.56
CA GLY A 1160 9.85 -36.62 13.69
C GLY A 1160 10.32 -37.23 12.37
N GLY A 1161 10.12 -36.58 11.23
CA GLY A 1161 10.66 -37.01 9.93
C GLY A 1161 9.88 -38.16 9.30
N ARG A 1162 8.54 -38.09 9.40
CA ARG A 1162 7.61 -39.00 8.71
C ARG A 1162 6.63 -38.18 7.89
N VAL A 1163 6.25 -38.70 6.74
CA VAL A 1163 5.32 -38.02 5.82
C VAL A 1163 3.98 -38.73 5.85
N VAL A 1164 2.88 -38.00 5.83
CA VAL A 1164 1.52 -38.53 5.65
C VAL A 1164 1.07 -38.23 4.23
N LEU A 1165 0.74 -39.28 3.47
CA LEU A 1165 0.26 -39.19 2.09
C LEU A 1165 -1.24 -39.43 2.04
N THR A 1166 -2.01 -38.38 1.84
CA THR A 1166 -3.48 -38.45 1.77
C THR A 1166 -3.91 -38.52 0.31
N VAL A 1167 -4.39 -39.68 -0.15
CA VAL A 1167 -4.63 -39.98 -1.57
C VAL A 1167 -6.12 -40.09 -1.88
N ARG A 1168 -6.57 -39.48 -3.00
CA ARG A 1168 -7.91 -39.68 -3.56
C ARG A 1168 -7.85 -40.68 -4.73
N PRO A 1169 -8.67 -41.75 -4.73
CA PRO A 1169 -8.74 -42.68 -5.87
C PRO A 1169 -9.43 -42.05 -7.08
N PRO A 1170 -9.07 -42.44 -8.32
CA PRO A 1170 -9.81 -42.05 -9.52
C PRO A 1170 -11.19 -42.71 -9.54
N GLU A 1171 -12.20 -42.00 -10.02
CA GLU A 1171 -13.57 -42.49 -10.16
C GLU A 1171 -13.71 -43.38 -11.41
N GLU A 1172 -14.35 -44.55 -11.29
CA GLU A 1172 -14.68 -45.41 -12.44
C GLU A 1172 -15.75 -44.72 -13.32
N GLY A 1173 -15.28 -43.98 -14.32
CA GLY A 1173 -16.15 -43.29 -15.27
C GLY A 1173 -17.02 -44.25 -16.09
N ALA A 1174 -18.31 -44.31 -15.76
CA ALA A 1174 -19.28 -45.11 -16.51
C ALA A 1174 -19.35 -44.68 -18.00
N ASP A 1175 -19.29 -45.64 -18.93
CA ASP A 1175 -19.19 -45.39 -20.38
C ASP A 1175 -20.45 -44.72 -20.96
N HIS A 1176 -20.43 -43.38 -20.97
CA HIS A 1176 -21.47 -42.54 -21.57
C HIS A 1176 -21.42 -42.53 -23.11
N THR A 1177 -20.40 -43.12 -23.75
CA THR A 1177 -20.24 -43.10 -25.23
C THR A 1177 -21.45 -43.70 -25.93
N ARG A 1178 -22.04 -44.78 -25.38
CA ARG A 1178 -23.27 -45.37 -25.91
C ARG A 1178 -24.47 -44.43 -25.88
N ILE A 1179 -24.62 -43.63 -24.82
CA ILE A 1179 -25.73 -42.67 -24.67
C ILE A 1179 -25.55 -41.51 -25.65
N ILE A 1180 -24.34 -40.98 -25.75
CA ILE A 1180 -24.00 -39.87 -26.66
C ILE A 1180 -24.19 -40.30 -28.12
N VAL A 1181 -23.72 -41.50 -28.52
CA VAL A 1181 -23.91 -42.02 -29.88
C VAL A 1181 -25.39 -42.24 -30.22
N LEU A 1182 -26.19 -42.80 -29.30
CA LEU A 1182 -27.63 -42.94 -29.50
C LEU A 1182 -28.34 -41.59 -29.60
N GLY A 1183 -27.96 -40.61 -28.77
CA GLY A 1183 -28.49 -39.24 -28.83
C GLY A 1183 -28.19 -38.54 -30.15
N CYS A 1184 -26.94 -38.59 -30.62
CA CYS A 1184 -26.52 -38.00 -31.89
C CYS A 1184 -27.21 -38.65 -33.10
N VAL A 1185 -27.31 -39.99 -33.13
CA VAL A 1185 -28.04 -40.70 -34.21
C VAL A 1185 -29.52 -40.35 -34.19
N GLY A 1186 -30.16 -40.32 -33.01
CA GLY A 1186 -31.55 -39.90 -32.85
C GLY A 1186 -31.79 -38.45 -33.32
N GLY A 1187 -30.89 -37.52 -32.98
CA GLY A 1187 -30.94 -36.14 -33.42
C GLY A 1187 -30.82 -35.97 -34.94
N ILE A 1188 -29.88 -36.68 -35.58
CA ILE A 1188 -29.72 -36.66 -37.04
C ILE A 1188 -30.98 -37.19 -37.74
N VAL A 1189 -31.57 -38.28 -37.25
CA VAL A 1189 -32.81 -38.85 -37.79
C VAL A 1189 -33.99 -37.88 -37.60
N ALA A 1190 -34.10 -37.22 -36.44
CA ALA A 1190 -35.15 -36.25 -36.17
C ALA A 1190 -35.04 -34.99 -37.06
N VAL A 1191 -33.83 -34.47 -37.26
CA VAL A 1191 -33.58 -33.34 -38.19
C VAL A 1191 -33.88 -33.76 -39.64
N GLY A 1192 -33.49 -34.96 -40.05
CA GLY A 1192 -33.81 -35.50 -41.38
C GLY A 1192 -35.32 -35.61 -41.62
N LEU A 1193 -36.07 -36.17 -40.66
CA LEU A 1193 -37.54 -36.22 -40.71
C LEU A 1193 -38.17 -34.82 -40.69
N GLY A 1194 -37.64 -33.89 -39.90
CA GLY A 1194 -38.09 -32.50 -39.87
C GLY A 1194 -37.91 -31.79 -41.20
N LEU A 1195 -36.76 -31.97 -41.86
CA LEU A 1195 -36.48 -31.42 -43.19
C LEU A 1195 -37.37 -32.06 -44.27
N VAL A 1196 -37.60 -33.38 -44.22
CA VAL A 1196 -38.52 -34.07 -45.14
C VAL A 1196 -39.96 -33.60 -44.93
N LEU A 1197 -40.42 -33.40 -43.69
CA LEU A 1197 -41.74 -32.83 -43.39
C LEU A 1197 -41.86 -31.38 -43.85
N ALA A 1198 -40.84 -30.55 -43.61
CA ALA A 1198 -40.81 -29.16 -44.05
C ALA A 1198 -40.81 -29.06 -45.59
N TYR A 1199 -40.06 -29.92 -46.29
CA TYR A 1199 -40.09 -30.03 -47.74
C TYR A 1199 -41.47 -30.48 -48.22
N ARG A 1200 -42.08 -31.52 -47.63
CA ARG A 1200 -43.40 -32.01 -48.05
C ARG A 1200 -44.51 -30.99 -47.78
N LEU A 1201 -44.44 -30.24 -46.67
CA LEU A 1201 -45.33 -29.10 -46.40
C LEU A 1201 -45.11 -27.96 -47.39
N SER A 1202 -43.86 -27.67 -47.76
CA SER A 1202 -43.55 -26.63 -48.75
C SER A 1202 -44.09 -27.00 -50.14
N VAL A 1203 -43.96 -28.27 -50.55
CA VAL A 1203 -44.53 -28.80 -51.79
C VAL A 1203 -46.06 -28.83 -51.73
N GLU A 1204 -46.68 -29.33 -50.65
CA GLU A 1204 -48.14 -29.31 -50.46
C GLU A 1204 -48.71 -27.87 -50.50
N ILE A 1205 -48.01 -26.90 -49.92
CA ILE A 1205 -48.40 -25.47 -49.97
C ILE A 1205 -48.17 -24.88 -51.37
N TYR A 1206 -47.12 -25.27 -52.07
CA TYR A 1206 -46.86 -24.87 -53.46
C TYR A 1206 -47.92 -25.44 -54.40
N ASP A 1207 -48.17 -26.75 -54.36
CA ASP A 1207 -49.15 -27.47 -55.17
C ASP A 1207 -50.57 -26.99 -54.87
N ARG A 1208 -50.93 -26.65 -53.62
CA ARG A 1208 -52.22 -25.99 -53.32
C ARG A 1208 -52.31 -24.56 -53.87
N ARG A 1209 -51.19 -23.82 -53.91
CA ARG A 1209 -51.15 -22.48 -54.52
C ARG A 1209 -51.26 -22.54 -56.03
N GLU A 1210 -50.57 -23.48 -56.69
CA GLU A 1210 -50.70 -23.72 -58.12
C GLU A 1210 -52.06 -24.34 -58.47
N PHE A 1211 -52.63 -25.22 -57.64
CA PHE A 1211 -53.98 -25.74 -57.83
C PHE A 1211 -55.03 -24.63 -57.73
N HIS A 1212 -54.95 -23.74 -56.75
CA HIS A 1212 -55.85 -22.58 -56.68
C HIS A 1212 -55.56 -21.50 -57.75
N ARG A 1213 -54.33 -21.42 -58.29
CA ARG A 1213 -54.04 -20.62 -59.49
C ARG A 1213 -54.72 -21.24 -60.70
N PHE A 1214 -54.53 -22.55 -60.92
CA PHE A 1214 -55.13 -23.33 -61.99
C PHE A 1214 -56.66 -23.33 -61.92
N GLU A 1215 -57.28 -23.40 -60.74
CA GLU A 1215 -58.73 -23.25 -60.57
C GLU A 1215 -59.21 -21.85 -60.99
N LYS A 1216 -58.48 -20.79 -60.62
CA LYS A 1216 -58.79 -19.42 -61.06
C LYS A 1216 -58.61 -19.26 -62.56
N GLU A 1217 -57.53 -19.77 -63.13
CA GLU A 1217 -57.30 -19.77 -64.57
C GLU A 1217 -58.39 -20.56 -65.30
N ARG A 1218 -58.81 -21.71 -64.77
CA ARG A 1218 -59.93 -22.52 -65.31
C ARG A 1218 -61.30 -21.84 -65.15
N GLN A 1219 -61.47 -20.97 -64.15
CA GLN A 1219 -62.65 -20.09 -64.02
C GLN A 1219 -62.58 -18.86 -64.94
N HIS A 1220 -61.38 -18.44 -65.33
CA HIS A 1220 -61.14 -17.36 -66.29
C HIS A 1220 -61.07 -17.83 -67.76
N LEU A 1221 -61.06 -19.13 -68.04
CA LEU A 1221 -61.14 -19.73 -69.38
C LEU A 1221 -62.53 -19.56 -70.03
N ASN A 1222 -62.90 -18.31 -70.32
CA ASN A 1222 -63.86 -18.01 -71.38
C ASN A 1222 -63.27 -18.47 -72.71
N TRP A 1223 -63.89 -19.46 -73.35
CA TRP A 1223 -63.57 -19.82 -74.74
C TRP A 1223 -63.93 -18.68 -75.69
N LYS A 1224 -62.94 -17.83 -76.00
CA LYS A 1224 -62.95 -16.96 -77.18
C LYS A 1224 -61.87 -17.43 -78.15
N GLN A 1225 -62.31 -17.80 -79.33
CA GLN A 1225 -61.51 -18.31 -80.43
C GLN A 1225 -61.02 -17.13 -81.27
N ASP A 1226 -59.77 -16.71 -81.04
CA ASP A 1226 -59.10 -15.65 -81.82
C ASP A 1226 -57.66 -16.05 -82.18
N HIS A 1227 -57.14 -15.51 -83.28
CA HIS A 1227 -55.99 -16.09 -84.00
C HIS A 1227 -54.60 -15.63 -83.52
N ASN A 1228 -53.63 -16.54 -83.66
CA ASN A 1228 -52.22 -16.33 -83.33
C ASN A 1228 -51.49 -15.40 -84.34
N PRO A 1229 -50.94 -14.24 -83.92
CA PRO A 1229 -50.21 -13.31 -84.80
C PRO A 1229 -48.88 -13.83 -85.39
N LEU A 1230 -48.38 -15.01 -84.98
CA LEU A 1230 -47.09 -15.56 -85.38
C LEU A 1230 -47.17 -16.89 -86.14
N TYR A 1231 -48.34 -17.25 -86.70
CA TYR A 1231 -48.48 -18.44 -87.55
C TYR A 1231 -48.83 -18.07 -89.00
N GLN A 1232 -47.88 -18.22 -89.92
CA GLN A 1232 -48.13 -18.10 -91.36
C GLN A 1232 -48.59 -19.43 -91.95
N SER A 1233 -49.89 -19.54 -92.25
CA SER A 1233 -50.47 -20.67 -92.98
C SER A 1233 -50.36 -20.48 -94.50
N ALA A 1234 -49.82 -21.46 -95.21
CA ALA A 1234 -49.66 -21.41 -96.67
C ALA A 1234 -50.93 -21.82 -97.45
N ILE A 1235 -52.03 -21.07 -97.32
CA ILE A 1235 -53.23 -21.19 -98.16
C ILE A 1235 -53.68 -19.79 -98.60
N THR A 1236 -54.06 -19.64 -99.86
CA THR A 1236 -54.60 -18.40 -100.45
C THR A 1236 -56.10 -18.27 -100.24
N THR A 1237 -56.58 -17.05 -99.97
CA THR A 1237 -58.01 -16.71 -99.83
C THR A 1237 -58.41 -15.55 -100.72
N THR A 1238 -59.59 -15.63 -101.32
CA THR A 1238 -60.24 -14.58 -102.12
C THR A 1238 -61.43 -13.98 -101.37
N VAL A 1239 -61.71 -12.70 -101.60
CA VAL A 1239 -62.70 -11.91 -100.85
C VAL A 1239 -64.00 -11.74 -101.66
N ASN A 1240 -65.16 -11.79 -100.99
CA ASN A 1240 -66.45 -11.38 -101.55
C ASN A 1240 -67.11 -10.31 -100.66
N PRO A 1241 -67.17 -9.02 -101.09
CA PRO A 1241 -67.55 -7.91 -100.22
C PRO A 1241 -69.05 -7.59 -100.24
N ARG A 1242 -69.86 -8.33 -99.46
CA ARG A 1242 -71.24 -7.93 -99.11
C ARG A 1242 -71.69 -8.49 -97.74
N PHE A 1243 -71.53 -7.71 -96.67
CA PHE A 1243 -72.64 -7.16 -95.88
C PHE A 1243 -72.13 -6.10 -94.89
N GLN A 1244 -72.96 -5.10 -94.61
CA GLN A 1244 -72.74 -4.03 -93.63
C GLN A 1244 -73.84 -4.09 -92.57
N GLU A 1245 -73.66 -3.36 -91.46
CA GLU A 1245 -74.74 -2.69 -90.71
C GLU A 1245 -75.78 -3.60 -89.97
N ALA A 1246 -76.49 -3.14 -88.94
CA ALA A 1246 -76.42 -1.92 -88.13
C ALA A 1246 -77.10 -2.14 -86.75
N ASP A 1247 -77.15 -1.05 -85.98
CA ASP A 1247 -78.05 -0.74 -84.87
C ASP A 1247 -77.83 -1.41 -83.49
N SER A 1248 -77.65 -0.68 -82.37
CA SER A 1248 -78.19 0.60 -81.85
C SER A 1248 -79.53 0.46 -81.08
N PRO A 1249 -79.85 1.32 -80.09
CA PRO A 1249 -78.95 1.81 -79.03
C PRO A 1249 -79.65 2.05 -77.65
N VAL A 1250 -78.92 2.61 -76.68
CA VAL A 1250 -79.39 3.34 -75.46
C VAL A 1250 -80.36 2.66 -74.48
N LEU A 1251 -79.84 2.34 -73.29
CA LEU A 1251 -80.18 3.09 -72.06
C LEU A 1251 -79.01 3.07 -71.06
#